data_AF-A0A8S1R2E6-F1
#
_entry.id   AF-A0A8S1R2E6-F1
#
_cell.length_a   1.000
_cell.length_b   1.000
_cell.length_c   1.000
_cell.angle_alpha   90.00
_cell.angle_beta   90.00
_cell.angle_gamma   90.00
#
_symmetry.space_group_name_H-M   'P 1'
#
loop_
_entity.id
_entity.type
_entity.pdbx_description
1 polymer ?
#
loop_
_entity_poly.entity_id
_entity_poly.type
_entity_poly.pdbx_seq_one_letter_code
_entity_poly.pdbx_strand_id
1 'polypeptide(L)'
;MHLSDLHISNYQMQSPVGEQRLLYDEAFGQIKYRQIHTRTKVKEILLKAITKLRKYTKIKNIQLLNKQQLQAFNDLSSSHVQLVKKEKETSQFEKQYYQYKQQNLSLQLIVMNLMSMVRIKGLKSIKASHPLLIFWSFLKFILVLHLCFIFPLSDSFIYQLDEFMQFQFPIFFIEIIILAIDIIMRLNVQIYNKGTVITQTKQIIIQYFKKEFLIDFGGLLGLLAFLFSSFTPLKYLFILKIKELSNFMEVFKYEIDPKGKFKSHLKLMTLLITVVLLAHCFACVWIGVGQHSMSNNWIVQRNLDNSHWLEIYLNGLYFAITTMTTVGYGDITPINPFEVSISICLTLFSSCIFAYVFNTITSILKDLDANKRKIKHDLEILSLYMKKRNIDSDLQKRVENYLRLVYKHQTSVQEKKIFSKLSPQLKQELNEQDKGLMLLKQPGLVNNFSLKFLRDLIESIQELNLTPKEHLSNDIGLNMVQKGELKILFGDNQTLVGDLKPGDGMGVKSLFNGQNQSTRFNCISEGFSSIYFISQQEFLKKLKDTDLDQYHQIKDKIIQNNNDNLYERCLLCRKYGHEICEEIYFNLNKELILAKYRYSVNQERQLGYIRKRKMKQRVFQDLDMKRQSATLCYQKSMKSIKIFEKQKKDDDDDEMSQSSKSDSYDELEQQKHFLDEQKDKITVYADKENFMKAKNKEERKSVRSKVKGTSLVRMLQNFTTLKVWQDDFFILGDFDKMKCFRMYYPTYNFDQVIKFYNQKRKKMNKTIYRVQYG
;
A
#
# COMPACT_ATOMS: atom_id res chain seq x y z
N MET A 1 32.46 -47.29 56.74
CA MET A 1 33.06 -48.10 57.81
C MET A 1 32.11 -49.27 58.07
N HIS A 2 32.49 -50.47 57.61
CA HIS A 2 32.17 -51.83 58.09
C HIS A 2 30.81 -52.09 58.81
N LEU A 3 30.00 -53.12 58.48
CA LEU A 3 30.32 -54.54 58.24
C LEU A 3 29.05 -55.34 57.80
N SER A 4 29.23 -56.30 56.88
CA SER A 4 28.69 -57.70 56.82
C SER A 4 27.24 -58.03 57.25
N ASP A 5 26.50 -59.01 56.73
CA ASP A 5 26.64 -60.05 55.70
C ASP A 5 25.32 -60.86 55.69
N LEU A 6 25.16 -61.70 54.66
CA LEU A 6 24.51 -63.03 54.63
C LEU A 6 23.16 -63.25 53.91
N HIS A 7 23.20 -64.38 53.19
CA HIS A 7 22.47 -64.83 52.03
C HIS A 7 21.20 -65.67 52.33
N ILE A 8 20.21 -65.52 51.43
CA ILE A 8 19.44 -66.54 50.66
C ILE A 8 19.41 -68.00 51.19
N SER A 9 18.21 -68.60 51.39
CA SER A 9 17.63 -69.65 50.50
C SER A 9 16.65 -70.68 51.15
N ASN A 10 15.64 -71.04 50.34
CA ASN A 10 14.95 -72.34 50.15
C ASN A 10 13.68 -72.75 50.94
N TYR A 11 12.52 -72.60 50.26
CA TYR A 11 11.59 -73.63 49.75
C TYR A 11 11.34 -74.94 50.57
N GLN A 12 10.08 -75.27 50.91
CA GLN A 12 9.12 -76.12 50.14
C GLN A 12 8.05 -76.91 50.99
N MET A 13 6.77 -76.85 50.53
CA MET A 13 5.64 -77.83 50.52
C MET A 13 4.73 -78.24 51.74
N GLN A 14 3.43 -77.83 51.63
CA GLN A 14 2.09 -78.54 51.63
C GLN A 14 1.78 -79.72 52.61
N SER A 15 0.59 -79.98 53.22
CA SER A 15 -0.87 -79.69 53.06
C SER A 15 -1.67 -79.95 54.40
N PRO A 16 -2.99 -80.29 54.49
CA PRO A 16 -4.23 -79.48 54.43
C PRO A 16 -5.17 -79.58 55.70
N VAL A 17 -5.74 -78.47 56.21
CA VAL A 17 -6.78 -78.45 57.31
C VAL A 17 -7.88 -77.39 57.04
N GLY A 18 -8.38 -77.31 55.80
CA GLY A 18 -9.23 -76.20 55.33
C GLY A 18 -10.73 -76.26 55.65
N GLU A 19 -11.32 -77.45 55.90
CA GLU A 19 -12.79 -77.59 55.88
C GLU A 19 -13.50 -77.36 57.22
N GLN A 20 -12.80 -77.36 58.35
CA GLN A 20 -13.42 -77.10 59.67
C GLN A 20 -13.50 -75.61 60.03
N ARG A 21 -12.76 -74.71 59.35
CA ARG A 21 -12.81 -73.26 59.61
C ARG A 21 -14.02 -72.55 58.96
N LEU A 22 -14.54 -73.07 57.85
CA LEU A 22 -15.61 -72.42 57.09
C LEU A 22 -16.97 -72.40 57.81
N LEU A 23 -17.31 -73.46 58.58
CA LEU A 23 -18.57 -73.53 59.33
C LEU A 23 -18.59 -72.62 60.58
N TYR A 24 -17.43 -72.32 61.16
CA TYR A 24 -17.33 -71.44 62.32
C TYR A 24 -17.45 -69.94 61.95
N ASP A 25 -16.94 -69.56 60.78
CA ASP A 25 -17.02 -68.17 60.29
C ASP A 25 -18.45 -67.78 59.86
N GLU A 26 -19.25 -68.72 59.36
CA GLU A 26 -20.66 -68.47 59.00
C GLU A 26 -21.55 -68.22 60.23
N ALA A 27 -21.33 -68.95 61.33
CA ALA A 27 -22.08 -68.75 62.57
C ALA A 27 -21.79 -67.38 63.23
N PHE A 28 -20.52 -66.93 63.19
CA PHE A 28 -20.13 -65.63 63.72
C PHE A 28 -20.66 -64.47 62.86
N GLY A 29 -20.74 -64.66 61.54
CA GLY A 29 -21.35 -63.71 60.59
C GLY A 29 -22.83 -63.45 60.87
N GLN A 30 -23.60 -64.48 61.21
CA GLN A 30 -25.04 -64.34 61.49
C GLN A 30 -25.32 -63.59 62.80
N ILE A 31 -24.48 -63.74 63.83
CA ILE A 31 -24.61 -63.02 65.11
C ILE A 31 -24.30 -61.52 64.92
N LYS A 32 -23.24 -61.19 64.16
CA LYS A 32 -22.90 -59.79 63.82
C LYS A 32 -23.99 -59.13 62.98
N TYR A 33 -24.60 -59.86 62.04
CA TYR A 33 -25.70 -59.36 61.21
C TYR A 33 -26.96 -59.04 62.05
N ARG A 34 -27.31 -59.89 63.02
CA ARG A 34 -28.43 -59.62 63.96
C ARG A 34 -28.18 -58.42 64.87
N GLN A 35 -26.95 -58.17 65.33
CA GLN A 35 -26.62 -56.99 66.14
C GLN A 35 -26.64 -55.67 65.34
N ILE A 36 -26.25 -55.71 64.07
CA ILE A 36 -26.33 -54.53 63.19
C ILE A 36 -27.79 -54.25 62.79
N HIS A 37 -28.59 -55.29 62.52
CA HIS A 37 -29.99 -55.14 62.14
C HIS A 37 -30.90 -54.67 63.31
N THR A 38 -30.56 -55.04 64.55
CA THR A 38 -31.27 -54.52 65.74
C THR A 38 -30.91 -53.05 66.01
N ARG A 39 -29.66 -52.62 65.80
CA ARG A 39 -29.27 -51.19 65.87
C ARG A 39 -29.96 -50.32 64.81
N THR A 40 -30.16 -50.83 63.59
CA THR A 40 -30.88 -50.07 62.54
C THR A 40 -32.38 -49.97 62.82
N LYS A 41 -33.03 -51.04 63.32
CA LYS A 41 -34.45 -50.99 63.73
C LYS A 41 -34.69 -50.06 64.92
N VAL A 42 -33.81 -50.02 65.92
CA VAL A 42 -33.92 -49.07 67.06
C VAL A 42 -33.77 -47.63 66.58
N LYS A 43 -32.87 -47.35 65.63
CA LYS A 43 -32.70 -46.02 65.02
C LYS A 43 -33.93 -45.59 64.23
N GLU A 44 -34.57 -46.49 63.49
CA GLU A 44 -35.85 -46.20 62.81
C GLU A 44 -37.01 -45.96 63.77
N ILE A 45 -37.11 -46.72 64.86
CA ILE A 45 -38.15 -46.54 65.88
C ILE A 45 -37.94 -45.21 66.60
N LEU A 46 -36.70 -44.85 66.96
CA LEU A 46 -36.36 -43.54 67.53
C LEU A 46 -36.66 -42.40 66.56
N LEU A 47 -36.34 -42.54 65.26
CA LEU A 47 -36.68 -41.54 64.25
C LEU A 47 -38.20 -41.42 64.06
N LYS A 48 -38.96 -42.52 64.09
CA LYS A 48 -40.43 -42.50 64.05
C LYS A 48 -41.05 -41.91 65.32
N ALA A 49 -40.47 -42.15 66.48
CA ALA A 49 -40.89 -41.55 67.75
C ALA A 49 -40.57 -40.05 67.81
N ILE A 50 -39.38 -39.62 67.38
CA ILE A 50 -38.97 -38.21 67.30
C ILE A 50 -39.79 -37.46 66.24
N THR A 51 -40.11 -38.09 65.11
CA THR A 51 -40.99 -37.48 64.08
C THR A 51 -42.44 -37.39 64.54
N LYS A 52 -42.97 -38.41 65.25
CA LYS A 52 -44.28 -38.33 65.91
C LYS A 52 -44.31 -37.25 67.00
N LEU A 53 -43.29 -37.16 67.85
CA LEU A 53 -43.15 -36.11 68.85
C LEU A 53 -43.06 -34.72 68.20
N ARG A 54 -42.27 -34.54 67.14
CA ARG A 54 -42.21 -33.30 66.34
C ARG A 54 -43.55 -32.93 65.70
N LYS A 55 -44.36 -33.93 65.32
CA LYS A 55 -45.69 -33.71 64.74
C LYS A 55 -46.68 -33.27 65.81
N TYR A 56 -46.64 -33.88 67.00
CA TYR A 56 -47.45 -33.47 68.15
C TYR A 56 -47.03 -32.10 68.73
N THR A 57 -45.74 -31.74 68.71
CA THR A 57 -45.29 -30.39 69.10
C THR A 57 -45.63 -29.33 68.05
N LYS A 58 -45.67 -29.66 66.75
CA LYS A 58 -46.15 -28.74 65.71
C LYS A 58 -47.64 -28.40 65.81
N ILE A 59 -48.46 -29.29 66.39
CA ILE A 59 -49.88 -29.03 66.66
C ILE A 59 -50.06 -28.04 67.83
N LYS A 60 -49.01 -27.82 68.65
CA LYS A 60 -48.96 -26.74 69.65
C LYS A 60 -48.41 -25.41 69.12
N ASN A 61 -48.12 -25.29 67.82
CA ASN A 61 -47.70 -24.01 67.24
C ASN A 61 -48.94 -23.13 67.02
N ILE A 62 -49.18 -22.21 67.96
CA ILE A 62 -50.30 -21.25 67.96
C ILE A 62 -50.41 -20.47 66.64
N GLN A 63 -49.29 -20.31 65.91
CA GLN A 63 -49.19 -19.61 64.63
C GLN A 63 -49.81 -20.33 63.42
N LEU A 64 -50.27 -21.60 63.56
CA LEU A 64 -50.83 -22.40 62.46
C LEU A 64 -52.35 -22.63 62.56
N LEU A 65 -53.03 -22.04 63.55
CA LEU A 65 -54.47 -22.16 63.70
C LEU A 65 -55.21 -21.19 62.74
N ASN A 66 -56.31 -21.65 62.15
CA ASN A 66 -57.15 -20.80 61.28
C ASN A 66 -58.07 -19.88 62.10
N LYS A 67 -58.50 -18.76 61.49
CA LYS A 67 -59.25 -17.66 62.14
C LYS A 67 -60.46 -18.09 62.98
N GLN A 68 -61.26 -19.05 62.52
CA GLN A 68 -62.44 -19.57 63.24
C GLN A 68 -62.05 -20.44 64.45
N GLN A 69 -60.93 -21.15 64.37
CA GLN A 69 -60.44 -22.02 65.44
C GLN A 69 -59.84 -21.21 66.59
N LEU A 70 -59.16 -20.10 66.29
CA LEU A 70 -58.65 -19.15 67.30
C LEU A 70 -59.78 -18.37 68.01
N GLN A 71 -60.85 -18.01 67.29
CA GLN A 71 -62.02 -17.34 67.87
C GLN A 71 -62.81 -18.23 68.84
N ALA A 72 -62.80 -19.56 68.64
CA ALA A 72 -63.42 -20.51 69.56
C ALA A 72 -62.70 -20.61 70.93
N PHE A 73 -61.42 -20.22 71.01
CA PHE A 73 -60.65 -20.26 72.25
C PHE A 73 -60.73 -18.99 73.10
N ASN A 74 -61.39 -17.92 72.60
CA ASN A 74 -61.68 -16.65 73.29
C ASN A 74 -60.56 -16.13 74.22
N ASP A 75 -59.31 -16.23 73.78
CA ASP A 75 -58.13 -15.82 74.53
C ASP A 75 -57.61 -14.48 73.99
N LEU A 76 -57.66 -13.44 74.83
CA LEU A 76 -57.35 -12.04 74.50
C LEU A 76 -55.84 -11.74 74.42
N SER A 77 -54.97 -12.74 74.58
CA SER A 77 -53.54 -12.51 74.82
C SER A 77 -52.57 -12.87 73.66
N SER A 78 -53.04 -13.31 72.49
CA SER A 78 -52.12 -13.81 71.43
C SER A 78 -51.87 -12.88 70.24
N SER A 79 -50.66 -12.98 69.69
CA SER A 79 -49.94 -12.18 68.68
C SER A 79 -50.57 -12.06 67.28
N HIS A 80 -51.89 -11.85 67.17
CA HIS A 80 -52.61 -11.73 65.90
C HIS A 80 -52.39 -10.35 65.23
N VAL A 81 -52.24 -9.28 66.02
CA VAL A 81 -52.08 -7.90 65.49
C VAL A 81 -50.75 -7.71 64.73
N GLN A 82 -49.69 -8.40 65.14
CA GLN A 82 -48.38 -8.31 64.48
C GLN A 82 -48.32 -9.10 63.16
N LEU A 83 -49.04 -10.22 63.05
CA LEU A 83 -49.07 -11.01 61.81
C LEU A 83 -49.89 -10.31 60.70
N VAL A 84 -51.03 -9.70 61.04
CA VAL A 84 -51.85 -8.94 60.08
C VAL A 84 -51.13 -7.68 59.57
N LYS A 85 -50.27 -7.05 60.39
CA LYS A 85 -49.42 -5.94 59.92
C LYS A 85 -48.36 -6.41 58.92
N LYS A 86 -47.72 -7.56 59.18
CA LYS A 86 -46.68 -8.11 58.31
C LYS A 86 -47.21 -8.54 56.94
N GLU A 87 -48.39 -9.14 56.87
CA GLU A 87 -49.02 -9.52 55.59
C GLU A 87 -49.43 -8.32 54.72
N LYS A 88 -49.88 -7.22 55.36
CA LYS A 88 -50.22 -6.00 54.61
C LYS A 88 -48.99 -5.34 54.00
N GLU A 89 -47.88 -5.26 54.74
CA GLU A 89 -46.60 -4.72 54.25
C GLU A 89 -46.00 -5.57 53.12
N THR A 90 -46.05 -6.91 53.21
CA THR A 90 -45.58 -7.79 52.13
C THR A 90 -46.44 -7.69 50.87
N SER A 91 -47.76 -7.54 50.97
CA SER A 91 -48.65 -7.41 49.81
C SER A 91 -48.42 -6.12 49.00
N GLN A 92 -48.01 -5.04 49.66
CA GLN A 92 -47.75 -3.74 49.03
C GLN A 92 -46.39 -3.75 48.31
N PHE A 93 -45.39 -4.38 48.94
CA PHE A 93 -44.08 -4.61 48.36
C PHE A 93 -44.13 -5.59 47.17
N GLU A 94 -44.93 -6.66 47.26
CA GLU A 94 -45.17 -7.58 46.15
C GLU A 94 -45.89 -6.89 44.99
N LYS A 95 -46.90 -6.05 45.24
CA LYS A 95 -47.55 -5.26 44.17
C LYS A 95 -46.58 -4.30 43.50
N GLN A 96 -45.73 -3.60 44.26
CA GLN A 96 -44.67 -2.75 43.70
C GLN A 96 -43.63 -3.56 42.92
N TYR A 97 -43.25 -4.74 43.42
CA TYR A 97 -42.32 -5.64 42.74
C TYR A 97 -42.92 -6.21 41.45
N TYR A 98 -44.19 -6.61 41.44
CA TYR A 98 -44.89 -7.07 40.24
C TYR A 98 -45.10 -5.93 39.24
N GLN A 99 -45.43 -4.71 39.68
CA GLN A 99 -45.48 -3.53 38.81
C GLN A 99 -44.11 -3.20 38.22
N TYR A 100 -43.05 -3.22 39.03
CA TYR A 100 -41.67 -3.01 38.57
C TYR A 100 -41.21 -4.13 37.61
N LYS A 101 -41.57 -5.39 37.89
CA LYS A 101 -41.30 -6.53 37.01
C LYS A 101 -42.09 -6.46 35.71
N GLN A 102 -43.33 -6.00 35.75
CA GLN A 102 -44.19 -5.83 34.57
C GLN A 102 -43.74 -4.64 33.72
N GLN A 103 -43.30 -3.53 34.34
CA GLN A 103 -42.63 -2.42 33.67
C GLN A 103 -41.29 -2.82 33.06
N ASN A 104 -40.50 -3.67 33.74
CA ASN A 104 -39.26 -4.21 33.18
C ASN A 104 -39.52 -5.25 32.08
N LEU A 105 -40.59 -6.05 32.18
CA LEU A 105 -40.99 -6.98 31.13
C LEU A 105 -41.53 -6.25 29.91
N SER A 106 -42.29 -5.16 30.11
CA SER A 106 -42.76 -4.30 29.02
C SER A 106 -41.61 -3.51 28.40
N LEU A 107 -40.65 -3.00 29.19
CA LEU A 107 -39.40 -2.43 28.68
C LEU A 107 -38.56 -3.47 27.93
N GLN A 108 -38.45 -4.70 28.44
CA GLN A 108 -37.76 -5.78 27.72
C GLN A 108 -38.49 -6.17 26.44
N LEU A 109 -39.82 -6.18 26.42
CA LEU A 109 -40.64 -6.41 25.22
C LEU A 109 -40.53 -5.25 24.23
N ILE A 110 -40.50 -4.00 24.69
CA ILE A 110 -40.28 -2.81 23.85
C ILE A 110 -38.86 -2.83 23.29
N VAL A 111 -37.86 -3.17 24.10
CA VAL A 111 -36.46 -3.34 23.65
C VAL A 111 -36.36 -4.51 22.69
N MET A 112 -37.02 -5.65 22.94
CA MET A 112 -37.04 -6.80 22.03
C MET A 112 -37.78 -6.48 20.73
N ASN A 113 -38.87 -5.73 20.78
CA ASN A 113 -39.64 -5.27 19.62
C ASN A 113 -38.86 -4.22 18.82
N LEU A 114 -38.19 -3.27 19.46
CA LEU A 114 -37.21 -2.34 18.85
C LEU A 114 -36.04 -3.12 18.23
N MET A 115 -35.48 -4.10 18.95
CA MET A 115 -34.42 -4.97 18.43
C MET A 115 -34.89 -5.81 17.22
N SER A 116 -36.18 -6.10 17.12
CA SER A 116 -36.78 -6.81 15.99
C SER A 116 -37.18 -5.88 14.83
N MET A 117 -37.51 -4.62 15.12
CA MET A 117 -37.84 -3.60 14.11
C MET A 117 -36.60 -3.04 13.41
N VAL A 118 -35.47 -2.92 14.11
CA VAL A 118 -34.26 -2.29 13.56
C VAL A 118 -33.43 -3.24 12.68
N ARG A 119 -33.74 -4.54 12.69
CA ARG A 119 -33.09 -5.50 11.80
C ARG A 119 -33.99 -5.85 10.62
N ILE A 120 -33.58 -5.44 9.44
CA ILE A 120 -34.05 -6.06 8.20
C ILE A 120 -33.62 -7.53 8.24
N LYS A 121 -34.58 -8.45 8.46
CA LYS A 121 -34.32 -9.89 8.48
C LYS A 121 -33.66 -10.28 7.14
N GLY A 122 -32.46 -10.89 7.20
CA GLY A 122 -31.77 -11.43 6.02
C GLY A 122 -30.53 -10.66 5.55
N LEU A 123 -30.24 -9.45 6.04
CA LEU A 123 -29.01 -8.75 5.65
C LEU A 123 -27.77 -9.32 6.37
N LYS A 124 -26.77 -9.71 5.58
CA LYS A 124 -25.43 -10.06 6.05
C LYS A 124 -24.79 -8.80 6.64
N SER A 125 -24.20 -8.91 7.83
CA SER A 125 -23.52 -7.78 8.51
C SER A 125 -22.53 -7.10 7.56
N ILE A 126 -22.61 -5.78 7.44
CA ILE A 126 -21.78 -5.01 6.50
C ILE A 126 -20.35 -4.98 7.03
N LYS A 127 -19.37 -5.34 6.18
CA LYS A 127 -17.94 -5.23 6.52
C LYS A 127 -17.58 -3.75 6.67
N ALA A 128 -16.82 -3.40 7.71
CA ALA A 128 -16.40 -2.01 7.95
C ALA A 128 -15.63 -1.38 6.77
N SER A 129 -14.88 -2.19 6.01
CA SER A 129 -14.09 -1.77 4.84
C SER A 129 -14.91 -1.65 3.53
N HIS A 130 -16.24 -1.66 3.62
CA HIS A 130 -17.10 -1.60 2.43
C HIS A 130 -17.12 -0.16 1.87
N PRO A 131 -16.96 0.06 0.54
CA PRO A 131 -16.93 1.41 -0.05
C PRO A 131 -18.14 2.29 0.28
N LEU A 132 -19.33 1.67 0.41
CA LEU A 132 -20.54 2.38 0.84
C LEU A 132 -20.41 3.01 2.23
N LEU A 133 -19.70 2.38 3.19
CA LEU A 133 -19.51 2.94 4.53
C LEU A 133 -18.51 4.11 4.52
N ILE A 134 -17.53 4.07 3.61
CA ILE A 134 -16.59 5.17 3.39
C ILE A 134 -17.34 6.38 2.83
N PHE A 135 -18.14 6.16 1.77
CA PHE A 135 -19.00 7.19 1.20
C PHE A 135 -20.00 7.74 2.23
N TRP A 136 -20.60 6.86 3.03
CA TRP A 136 -21.50 7.23 4.12
C TRP A 136 -20.81 8.11 5.17
N SER A 137 -19.56 7.79 5.53
CA SER A 137 -18.77 8.58 6.47
C SER A 137 -18.45 9.98 5.90
N PHE A 138 -18.18 10.07 4.60
CA PHE A 138 -17.99 11.36 3.92
C PHE A 138 -19.27 12.19 3.88
N LEU A 139 -20.42 11.56 3.61
CA LEU A 139 -21.72 12.23 3.65
C LEU A 139 -21.98 12.83 5.04
N LYS A 140 -21.78 12.05 6.12
CA LYS A 140 -21.91 12.54 7.50
C LYS A 140 -20.97 13.70 7.82
N PHE A 141 -19.74 13.64 7.34
CA PHE A 141 -18.77 14.71 7.50
C PHE A 141 -19.29 16.03 6.92
N ILE A 142 -19.87 16.00 5.71
CA ILE A 142 -20.47 17.18 5.07
C ILE A 142 -21.65 17.72 5.89
N LEU A 143 -22.55 16.84 6.34
CA LEU A 143 -23.74 17.25 7.11
C LEU A 143 -23.34 17.93 8.43
N VAL A 144 -22.35 17.36 9.14
CA VAL A 144 -21.85 17.97 10.38
C VAL A 144 -21.19 19.33 10.12
N LEU A 145 -20.47 19.49 9.00
CA LEU A 145 -19.91 20.79 8.61
C LEU A 145 -20.99 21.83 8.28
N HIS A 146 -22.04 21.43 7.54
CA HIS A 146 -23.18 22.32 7.25
C HIS A 146 -23.82 22.82 8.54
N LEU A 147 -24.09 21.92 9.49
CA LEU A 147 -24.70 22.27 10.77
C LEU A 147 -23.80 23.13 11.67
N CYS A 148 -22.48 22.87 11.67
CA CYS A 148 -21.52 23.73 12.38
C CYS A 148 -21.47 25.16 11.82
N PHE A 149 -21.88 25.37 10.57
CA PHE A 149 -21.93 26.67 9.92
C PHE A 149 -23.30 27.35 10.09
N ILE A 150 -24.39 26.62 9.85
CA ILE A 150 -25.73 27.23 9.85
C ILE A 150 -26.21 27.56 11.26
N PHE A 151 -25.90 26.75 12.27
CA PHE A 151 -26.41 27.02 13.62
C PHE A 151 -25.87 28.33 14.21
N PRO A 152 -24.53 28.58 14.27
CA PRO A 152 -24.02 29.86 14.75
C PRO A 152 -24.50 31.04 13.89
N LEU A 153 -24.62 30.85 12.57
CA LEU A 153 -25.12 31.87 11.66
C LEU A 153 -26.57 32.27 12.00
N SER A 154 -27.46 31.29 12.16
CA SER A 154 -28.86 31.53 12.52
C SER A 154 -29.01 32.23 13.88
N ASP A 155 -28.14 31.93 14.84
CA ASP A 155 -28.13 32.59 16.16
C ASP A 155 -27.63 34.03 16.09
N SER A 156 -26.68 34.30 15.20
CA SER A 156 -26.11 35.65 15.03
C SER A 156 -27.02 36.62 14.27
N PHE A 157 -28.03 36.12 13.53
CA PHE A 157 -28.93 36.90 12.69
C PHE A 157 -30.40 36.49 12.92
N ILE A 158 -31.01 36.97 14.00
CA ILE A 158 -32.32 36.47 14.47
C ILE A 158 -33.46 36.78 13.50
N TYR A 159 -33.46 37.94 12.84
CA TYR A 159 -34.57 38.39 11.97
C TYR A 159 -34.18 38.65 10.50
N GLN A 160 -32.89 38.70 10.19
CA GLN A 160 -32.40 39.06 8.85
C GLN A 160 -32.19 37.85 7.92
N LEU A 161 -32.33 36.62 8.45
CA LEU A 161 -32.10 35.38 7.70
C LEU A 161 -33.38 34.62 7.34
N ASP A 162 -34.58 35.14 7.58
CA ASP A 162 -35.82 34.38 7.41
C ASP A 162 -35.96 33.74 6.01
N GLU A 163 -35.73 34.51 4.94
CA GLU A 163 -35.75 33.98 3.56
C GLU A 163 -34.66 32.93 3.33
N PHE A 164 -33.44 33.17 3.83
CA PHE A 164 -32.34 32.21 3.69
C PHE A 164 -32.62 30.91 4.43
N MET A 165 -33.20 30.99 5.64
CA MET A 165 -33.56 29.84 6.45
C MET A 165 -34.69 29.03 5.81
N GLN A 166 -35.65 29.68 5.14
CA GLN A 166 -36.69 29.01 4.34
C GLN A 166 -36.09 28.04 3.31
N PHE A 167 -35.03 28.44 2.61
CA PHE A 167 -34.32 27.56 1.67
C PHE A 167 -33.55 26.41 2.36
N GLN A 168 -33.15 26.55 3.63
CA GLN A 168 -32.43 25.53 4.39
C GLN A 168 -33.34 24.46 5.02
N PHE A 169 -34.62 24.76 5.29
CA PHE A 169 -35.57 23.78 5.85
C PHE A 169 -35.58 22.41 5.15
N PRO A 170 -35.71 22.30 3.80
CA PRO A 170 -35.69 21.00 3.14
C PRO A 170 -34.38 20.22 3.35
N ILE A 171 -33.26 20.92 3.52
CA ILE A 171 -31.96 20.31 3.79
C ILE A 171 -31.94 19.70 5.20
N PHE A 172 -32.49 20.38 6.20
CA PHE A 172 -32.63 19.82 7.56
C PHE A 172 -33.50 18.55 7.61
N PHE A 173 -34.56 18.48 6.80
CA PHE A 173 -35.36 17.25 6.68
C PHE A 173 -34.54 16.09 6.11
N ILE A 174 -33.75 16.35 5.07
CA ILE A 174 -32.84 15.36 4.48
C ILE A 174 -31.80 14.91 5.51
N GLU A 175 -31.24 15.83 6.30
CA GLU A 175 -30.29 15.54 7.37
C GLU A 175 -30.87 14.64 8.46
N ILE A 176 -32.10 14.90 8.90
CA ILE A 176 -32.82 14.06 9.87
C ILE A 176 -32.97 12.64 9.32
N ILE A 177 -33.37 12.50 8.05
CA ILE A 177 -33.50 11.18 7.40
C ILE A 177 -32.15 10.47 7.37
N ILE A 178 -31.08 11.16 6.99
CA ILE A 178 -29.74 10.57 6.92
C ILE A 178 -29.25 10.15 8.31
N LEU A 179 -29.46 10.96 9.34
CA LEU A 179 -29.09 10.63 10.72
C LEU A 179 -29.91 9.46 11.28
N ALA A 180 -31.20 9.37 10.93
CA ALA A 180 -32.03 8.23 11.29
C ALA A 180 -31.55 6.93 10.61
N ILE A 181 -31.20 7.00 9.31
CA ILE A 181 -30.62 5.86 8.58
C ILE A 181 -29.25 5.48 9.17
N ASP A 182 -28.45 6.44 9.63
CA ASP A 182 -27.14 6.18 10.22
C ASP A 182 -27.24 5.32 11.49
N ILE A 183 -28.22 5.59 12.35
CA ILE A 183 -28.51 4.75 13.54
C ILE A 183 -28.80 3.31 13.10
N ILE A 184 -29.65 3.13 12.08
CA ILE A 184 -30.00 1.81 11.53
C ILE A 184 -28.76 1.13 10.94
N MET A 185 -27.92 1.87 10.22
CA MET A 185 -26.70 1.33 9.62
C MET A 185 -25.70 0.88 10.69
N ARG A 186 -25.42 1.69 11.72
CA ARG A 186 -24.48 1.34 12.80
C ARG A 186 -24.87 0.07 13.55
N LEU A 187 -26.16 -0.16 13.74
CA LEU A 187 -26.68 -1.37 14.38
C LEU A 187 -26.47 -2.64 13.52
N ASN A 188 -26.12 -2.48 12.23
CA ASN A 188 -25.88 -3.56 11.27
C ASN A 188 -24.41 -3.68 10.79
N VAL A 189 -23.51 -2.80 11.25
CA VAL A 189 -22.07 -2.81 10.92
C VAL A 189 -21.30 -3.72 11.89
N GLN A 190 -20.31 -4.46 11.35
CA GLN A 190 -19.43 -5.31 12.14
C GLN A 190 -18.50 -4.49 13.05
N ILE A 191 -18.30 -4.96 14.28
CA ILE A 191 -17.39 -4.31 15.24
C ILE A 191 -16.12 -5.15 15.39
N TYR A 192 -14.98 -4.49 15.40
CA TYR A 192 -13.70 -5.11 15.77
C TYR A 192 -13.50 -5.01 17.28
N ASN A 193 -13.28 -6.14 17.94
CA ASN A 193 -12.89 -6.16 19.35
C ASN A 193 -11.64 -7.03 19.51
N LYS A 194 -10.55 -6.43 20.00
CA LYS A 194 -9.25 -7.11 20.22
C LYS A 194 -8.74 -7.93 19.01
N GLY A 195 -8.95 -7.41 17.79
CA GLY A 195 -8.48 -8.04 16.55
C GLY A 195 -9.38 -9.14 15.98
N THR A 196 -10.52 -9.46 16.62
CA THR A 196 -11.53 -10.38 16.06
C THR A 196 -12.80 -9.63 15.66
N VAL A 197 -13.43 -10.10 14.58
CA VAL A 197 -14.66 -9.51 14.06
C VAL A 197 -15.86 -10.10 14.82
N ILE A 198 -16.58 -9.25 15.54
CA ILE A 198 -17.84 -9.63 16.17
C ILE A 198 -18.96 -9.42 15.15
N THR A 199 -19.59 -10.53 14.76
CA THR A 199 -20.76 -10.54 13.87
C THR A 199 -22.08 -10.75 14.61
N GLN A 200 -22.02 -11.04 15.92
CA GLN A 200 -23.19 -11.32 16.74
C GLN A 200 -23.99 -10.05 17.04
N THR A 201 -25.23 -9.99 16.55
CA THR A 201 -26.10 -8.80 16.63
C THR A 201 -26.40 -8.35 18.06
N LYS A 202 -26.61 -9.27 19.00
CA LYS A 202 -26.82 -8.92 20.42
C LYS A 202 -25.63 -8.14 21.00
N GLN A 203 -24.41 -8.55 20.66
CA GLN A 203 -23.20 -7.89 21.15
C GLN A 203 -23.02 -6.51 20.50
N ILE A 204 -23.32 -6.39 19.20
CA ILE A 204 -23.27 -5.11 18.47
C ILE A 204 -24.23 -4.08 19.10
N ILE A 205 -25.49 -4.47 19.33
CA ILE A 205 -26.50 -3.58 19.89
C ILE A 205 -26.13 -3.13 21.32
N ILE A 206 -25.72 -4.07 22.18
CA ILE A 206 -25.31 -3.74 23.56
C ILE A 206 -24.12 -2.78 23.56
N GLN A 207 -23.15 -2.99 22.67
CA GLN A 207 -21.99 -2.13 22.57
C GLN A 207 -22.34 -0.73 22.02
N TYR A 208 -23.25 -0.65 21.05
CA TYR A 208 -23.75 0.61 20.51
C TYR A 208 -24.44 1.47 21.59
N PHE A 209 -25.41 0.89 22.32
CA PHE A 209 -26.13 1.61 23.37
C PHE A 209 -25.23 2.09 24.51
N LYS A 210 -24.09 1.41 24.75
CA LYS A 210 -23.11 1.81 25.77
C LYS A 210 -22.21 2.97 25.33
N LYS A 211 -21.94 3.15 24.03
CA LYS A 211 -20.87 4.04 23.55
C LYS A 211 -21.32 5.17 22.65
N GLU A 212 -22.29 4.92 21.77
CA GLU A 212 -22.60 5.85 20.65
C GLU A 212 -24.05 6.34 20.66
N PHE A 213 -24.97 5.63 21.30
CA PHE A 213 -26.40 6.00 21.31
C PHE A 213 -26.66 7.43 21.79
N LEU A 214 -26.02 7.88 22.88
CA LEU A 214 -26.24 9.25 23.39
C LEU A 214 -25.80 10.32 22.40
N ILE A 215 -24.73 10.07 21.65
CA ILE A 215 -24.22 11.00 20.63
C ILE A 215 -25.19 11.04 19.45
N ASP A 216 -25.67 9.88 19.02
CA ASP A 216 -26.56 9.78 17.86
C ASP A 216 -27.96 10.30 18.14
N PHE A 217 -28.55 9.87 19.24
CA PHE A 217 -29.87 10.29 19.68
C PHE A 217 -29.88 11.77 20.06
N GLY A 218 -28.86 12.26 20.76
CA GLY A 218 -28.74 13.68 21.11
C GLY A 218 -28.66 14.57 19.88
N GLY A 219 -27.86 14.20 18.88
CA GLY A 219 -27.77 14.96 17.63
C GLY A 219 -29.09 14.98 16.84
N LEU A 220 -29.78 13.84 16.74
CA LEU A 220 -31.08 13.75 16.08
C LEU A 220 -32.15 14.55 16.83
N LEU A 221 -32.17 14.45 18.17
CA LEU A 221 -33.09 15.18 19.02
C LEU A 221 -32.86 16.69 18.94
N GLY A 222 -31.60 17.13 18.87
CA GLY A 222 -31.25 18.53 18.70
C GLY A 222 -31.80 19.13 17.39
N LEU A 223 -31.68 18.40 16.28
CA LEU A 223 -32.25 18.82 14.99
C LEU A 223 -33.77 18.83 14.99
N LEU A 224 -34.40 17.80 15.58
CA LEU A 224 -35.85 17.74 15.71
C LEU A 224 -36.38 18.89 16.58
N ALA A 225 -35.69 19.19 17.68
CA ALA A 225 -36.05 20.32 18.54
C ALA A 225 -35.89 21.66 17.81
N PHE A 226 -34.85 21.83 17.00
CA PHE A 226 -34.66 23.02 16.18
C PHE A 226 -35.80 23.26 15.19
N LEU A 227 -36.32 22.21 14.53
CA LEU A 227 -37.40 22.35 13.54
C LEU A 227 -38.80 22.45 14.14
N PHE A 228 -39.08 21.73 15.23
CA PHE A 228 -40.45 21.51 15.71
C PHE A 228 -40.73 22.05 17.11
N SER A 229 -39.71 22.46 17.86
CA SER A 229 -39.86 22.94 19.24
C SER A 229 -39.58 24.43 19.35
N SER A 230 -40.36 25.13 20.17
CA SER A 230 -40.05 26.49 20.59
C SER A 230 -38.89 26.55 21.59
N PHE A 231 -38.42 25.41 22.11
CA PHE A 231 -37.35 25.35 23.09
C PHE A 231 -35.97 25.37 22.42
N THR A 232 -35.50 26.58 22.15
CA THR A 232 -34.25 26.89 21.43
C THR A 232 -32.97 26.26 21.99
N PRO A 233 -32.78 25.99 23.30
CA PRO A 233 -31.52 25.44 23.81
C PRO A 233 -31.26 23.98 23.41
N LEU A 234 -32.28 23.19 23.10
CA LEU A 234 -32.10 21.76 22.79
C LEU A 234 -31.32 21.52 21.49
N LYS A 235 -31.29 22.49 20.57
CA LYS A 235 -30.53 22.38 19.32
C LYS A 235 -29.02 22.19 19.55
N TYR A 236 -28.49 22.69 20.65
CA TYR A 236 -27.06 22.55 20.99
C TYR A 236 -26.66 21.12 21.36
N LEU A 237 -27.61 20.19 21.52
CA LEU A 237 -27.31 18.76 21.59
C LEU A 237 -26.60 18.25 20.32
N PHE A 238 -26.74 18.95 19.19
CA PHE A 238 -25.97 18.68 17.97
C PHE A 238 -24.44 18.75 18.19
N ILE A 239 -23.93 19.53 19.15
CA ILE A 239 -22.48 19.63 19.42
C ILE A 239 -21.85 18.24 19.68
N LEU A 240 -22.62 17.28 20.22
CA LEU A 240 -22.16 15.90 20.40
C LEU A 240 -21.72 15.23 19.08
N LYS A 241 -22.30 15.64 17.95
CA LYS A 241 -21.97 15.14 16.61
C LYS A 241 -20.66 15.69 16.05
N ILE A 242 -20.04 16.72 16.66
CA ILE A 242 -18.71 17.20 16.26
C ILE A 242 -17.66 16.08 16.31
N LYS A 243 -17.84 15.08 17.19
CA LYS A 243 -16.97 13.89 17.23
C LYS A 243 -16.90 13.14 15.89
N GLU A 244 -17.94 13.22 15.06
CA GLU A 244 -17.96 12.58 13.74
C GLU A 244 -16.93 13.17 12.77
N LEU A 245 -16.55 14.44 12.93
CA LEU A 245 -15.46 15.04 12.16
C LEU A 245 -14.15 14.27 12.41
N SER A 246 -13.87 13.94 13.68
CA SER A 246 -12.69 13.14 14.05
C SER A 246 -12.81 11.70 13.54
N ASN A 247 -14.00 11.09 13.62
CA ASN A 247 -14.23 9.73 13.12
C ASN A 247 -13.94 9.64 11.61
N PHE A 248 -14.36 10.63 10.81
CA PHE A 248 -14.06 10.67 9.39
C PHE A 248 -12.56 10.73 9.10
N MET A 249 -11.81 11.52 9.89
CA MET A 249 -10.34 11.57 9.75
C MET A 249 -9.69 10.21 10.04
N GLU A 250 -10.23 9.43 10.98
CA GLU A 250 -9.77 8.06 11.23
C GLU A 250 -10.10 7.12 10.06
N VAL A 251 -11.33 7.16 9.54
CA VAL A 251 -11.72 6.35 8.37
C VAL A 251 -10.84 6.68 7.17
N PHE A 252 -10.59 7.96 6.88
CA PHE A 252 -9.71 8.35 5.79
C PHE A 252 -8.30 7.77 5.98
N LYS A 253 -7.76 7.87 7.21
CA LYS A 253 -6.42 7.38 7.54
C LYS A 253 -6.29 5.86 7.39
N TYR A 254 -7.30 5.08 7.79
CA TYR A 254 -7.19 3.61 7.80
C TYR A 254 -7.68 2.95 6.51
N GLU A 255 -8.68 3.52 5.84
CA GLU A 255 -9.33 2.88 4.67
C GLU A 255 -8.94 3.54 3.34
N ILE A 256 -8.79 4.87 3.28
CA ILE A 256 -8.51 5.60 2.02
C ILE A 256 -6.99 5.72 1.79
N ASP A 257 -6.23 6.02 2.85
CA ASP A 257 -4.77 6.16 2.78
C ASP A 257 -4.02 5.22 3.74
N PRO A 258 -4.18 3.89 3.60
CA PRO A 258 -3.49 2.93 4.47
C PRO A 258 -1.95 3.00 4.32
N LYS A 259 -1.45 3.52 3.19
CA LYS A 259 -0.02 3.74 2.94
C LYS A 259 0.51 5.02 3.58
N GLY A 260 -0.36 5.86 4.14
CA GLY A 260 0.00 7.10 4.82
C GLY A 260 0.62 8.16 3.90
N LYS A 261 0.38 8.11 2.58
CA LYS A 261 0.93 9.07 1.62
C LYS A 261 0.37 10.48 1.84
N PHE A 262 -0.90 10.57 2.19
CA PHE A 262 -1.65 11.79 2.42
C PHE A 262 -1.76 12.17 3.89
N LYS A 263 -1.24 11.35 4.82
CA LYS A 263 -1.30 11.61 6.28
C LYS A 263 -1.01 13.05 6.68
N SER A 264 0.08 13.64 6.18
CA SER A 264 0.45 15.02 6.52
C SER A 264 -0.45 16.06 5.85
N HIS A 265 -0.88 15.81 4.61
CA HIS A 265 -1.85 16.66 3.91
C HIS A 265 -3.21 16.66 4.62
N LEU A 266 -3.65 15.52 5.12
CA LEU A 266 -4.90 15.39 5.89
C LEU A 266 -4.86 16.19 7.18
N LYS A 267 -3.76 16.10 7.95
CA LYS A 267 -3.57 16.93 9.14
C LYS A 267 -3.66 18.42 8.82
N LEU A 268 -3.05 18.84 7.70
CA LEU A 268 -3.10 20.23 7.25
C LEU A 268 -4.53 20.65 6.87
N MET A 269 -5.26 19.82 6.13
CA MET A 269 -6.66 20.09 5.76
C MET A 269 -7.57 20.15 6.98
N THR A 270 -7.41 19.24 7.95
CA THR A 270 -8.16 19.29 9.23
C THR A 270 -7.88 20.59 9.98
N LEU A 271 -6.61 21.00 10.06
CA LEU A 271 -6.22 22.25 10.71
C LEU A 271 -6.89 23.45 10.01
N LEU A 272 -6.84 23.50 8.68
CA LEU A 272 -7.46 24.56 7.89
C LEU A 272 -8.97 24.65 8.14
N ILE A 273 -9.68 23.52 8.05
CA ILE A 273 -11.13 23.47 8.31
C ILE A 273 -11.44 23.93 9.74
N THR A 274 -10.64 23.50 10.72
CA THR A 274 -10.81 23.91 12.13
C THR A 274 -10.65 25.43 12.30
N VAL A 275 -9.63 26.02 11.66
CA VAL A 275 -9.39 27.48 11.73
C VAL A 275 -10.52 28.26 11.06
N VAL A 276 -11.00 27.81 9.89
CA VAL A 276 -12.12 28.45 9.20
C VAL A 276 -13.40 28.39 10.03
N LEU A 277 -13.71 27.24 10.63
CA LEU A 277 -14.88 27.10 11.51
C LEU A 277 -14.78 27.98 12.75
N LEU A 278 -13.59 28.09 13.36
CA LEU A 278 -13.38 28.98 14.51
C LEU A 278 -13.54 30.45 14.12
N ALA A 279 -12.99 30.87 12.97
CA ALA A 279 -13.16 32.22 12.46
C ALA A 279 -14.63 32.55 12.18
N HIS A 280 -15.38 31.61 11.61
CA HIS A 280 -16.82 31.72 11.44
C HIS A 280 -17.55 31.87 12.78
N CYS A 281 -17.27 31.02 13.78
CA CYS A 281 -17.88 31.14 15.09
C CYS A 281 -17.57 32.49 15.76
N PHE A 282 -16.33 32.98 15.64
CA PHE A 282 -15.92 34.28 16.19
C PHE A 282 -16.65 35.42 15.50
N ALA A 283 -16.80 35.34 14.18
CA ALA A 283 -17.58 36.29 13.39
C ALA A 283 -19.04 36.31 13.84
N CYS A 284 -19.69 35.14 13.98
CA CYS A 284 -21.06 35.03 14.43
C CYS A 284 -21.26 35.57 15.85
N VAL A 285 -20.33 35.31 16.77
CA VAL A 285 -20.38 35.90 18.13
C VAL A 285 -20.26 37.42 18.04
N TRP A 286 -19.34 37.95 17.24
CA TRP A 286 -19.14 39.39 17.07
C TRP A 286 -20.35 40.09 16.45
N ILE A 287 -20.96 39.47 15.44
CA ILE A 287 -22.20 39.96 14.80
C ILE A 287 -23.36 39.91 15.77
N GLY A 288 -23.57 38.79 16.47
CA GLY A 288 -24.65 38.65 17.45
C GLY A 288 -24.55 39.69 18.57
N VAL A 289 -23.34 40.01 19.01
CA VAL A 289 -23.08 41.10 19.97
C VAL A 289 -23.46 42.46 19.38
N GLY A 290 -23.09 42.74 18.13
CA GLY A 290 -23.46 43.99 17.45
C GLY A 290 -24.98 44.14 17.30
N GLN A 291 -25.68 43.07 16.91
CA GLN A 291 -27.14 43.09 16.74
C GLN A 291 -27.92 43.21 18.06
N HIS A 292 -27.38 42.69 19.16
CA HIS A 292 -28.02 42.78 20.47
C HIS A 292 -27.68 44.08 21.23
N SER A 293 -26.59 44.76 20.83
CA SER A 293 -26.17 46.01 21.44
C SER A 293 -27.06 47.18 21.01
N MET A 294 -27.38 48.06 21.97
CA MET A 294 -28.18 49.28 21.74
C MET A 294 -27.55 50.19 20.66
N SER A 295 -28.31 51.19 20.20
CA SER A 295 -28.15 52.03 18.98
C SER A 295 -26.76 52.61 18.63
N ASN A 296 -25.73 52.44 19.44
CA ASN A 296 -24.36 52.85 19.16
C ASN A 296 -23.43 51.63 19.16
N ASN A 297 -23.30 50.91 18.04
CA ASN A 297 -22.53 49.66 17.95
C ASN A 297 -21.65 49.63 16.69
N TRP A 298 -20.76 48.64 16.58
CA TRP A 298 -19.79 48.56 15.46
C TRP A 298 -20.45 48.49 14.07
N ILE A 299 -21.67 47.93 13.97
CA ILE A 299 -22.44 47.82 12.72
C ILE A 299 -22.93 49.21 12.29
N VAL A 300 -23.46 49.99 13.24
CA VAL A 300 -23.94 51.38 13.04
C VAL A 300 -22.81 52.32 12.67
N GLN A 301 -21.65 52.21 13.33
CA GLN A 301 -20.50 53.04 12.97
C GLN A 301 -19.99 52.78 11.55
N ARG A 302 -20.21 51.58 11.03
CA ARG A 302 -19.87 51.22 9.65
C ARG A 302 -21.03 51.46 8.67
N ASN A 303 -22.15 52.02 9.11
CA ASN A 303 -23.36 52.24 8.33
C ASN A 303 -23.90 50.95 7.66
N LEU A 304 -23.84 49.81 8.36
CA LEU A 304 -24.22 48.49 7.83
C LEU A 304 -25.62 48.03 8.26
N ASP A 305 -26.38 48.88 8.94
CA ASP A 305 -27.63 48.54 9.63
C ASP A 305 -28.72 48.06 8.68
N ASN A 306 -28.77 48.69 7.51
CA ASN A 306 -29.72 48.41 6.43
C ASN A 306 -29.10 47.58 5.30
N SER A 307 -27.87 47.11 5.47
CA SER A 307 -27.19 46.27 4.49
C SER A 307 -27.72 44.85 4.50
N HIS A 308 -27.53 44.15 3.38
CA HIS A 308 -27.84 42.73 3.28
C HIS A 308 -26.98 41.91 4.28
N TRP A 309 -27.53 40.85 4.88
CA TRP A 309 -26.88 40.05 5.92
C TRP A 309 -25.48 39.57 5.53
N LEU A 310 -25.27 39.26 4.24
CA LEU A 310 -23.99 38.82 3.70
C LEU A 310 -22.90 39.89 3.87
N GLU A 311 -23.23 41.17 3.69
CA GLU A 311 -22.27 42.27 3.85
C GLU A 311 -21.86 42.42 5.32
N ILE A 312 -22.83 42.34 6.24
CA ILE A 312 -22.57 42.33 7.69
C ILE A 312 -21.69 41.12 8.05
N TYR A 313 -22.00 39.95 7.50
CA TYR A 313 -21.24 38.72 7.71
C TYR A 313 -19.79 38.83 7.22
N LEU A 314 -19.56 39.36 6.03
CA LEU A 314 -18.22 39.54 5.48
C LEU A 314 -17.37 40.50 6.34
N ASN A 315 -17.97 41.57 6.87
CA ASN A 315 -17.26 42.49 7.77
C ASN A 315 -16.98 41.87 9.15
N GLY A 316 -17.93 41.10 9.70
CA GLY A 316 -17.70 40.35 10.94
C GLY A 316 -16.63 39.26 10.78
N LEU A 317 -16.62 38.56 9.65
CA LEU A 317 -15.60 37.57 9.32
C LEU A 317 -14.23 38.21 9.12
N TYR A 318 -14.18 39.37 8.46
CA TYR A 318 -12.97 40.17 8.33
C TYR A 318 -12.42 40.58 9.70
N PHE A 319 -13.26 41.07 10.62
CA PHE A 319 -12.85 41.37 12.00
C PHE A 319 -12.32 40.12 12.72
N ALA A 320 -13.01 38.98 12.61
CA ALA A 320 -12.59 37.73 13.23
C ALA A 320 -11.22 37.25 12.70
N ILE A 321 -11.02 37.26 11.37
CA ILE A 321 -9.76 36.82 10.75
C ILE A 321 -8.61 37.77 11.13
N THR A 322 -8.80 39.09 11.04
CA THR A 322 -7.76 40.07 11.37
C THR A 322 -7.37 40.02 12.84
N THR A 323 -8.33 39.73 13.73
CA THR A 323 -8.07 39.53 15.17
C THR A 323 -7.35 38.19 15.43
N MET A 324 -7.81 37.09 14.84
CA MET A 324 -7.19 35.76 14.98
C MET A 324 -5.78 35.69 14.42
N THR A 325 -5.49 36.46 13.37
CA THR A 325 -4.16 36.57 12.76
C THR A 325 -3.30 37.65 13.41
N THR A 326 -3.81 38.35 14.43
CA THR A 326 -3.12 39.42 15.16
C THR A 326 -2.69 40.60 14.28
N VAL A 327 -3.35 40.81 13.14
CA VAL A 327 -3.10 41.95 12.23
C VAL A 327 -3.76 43.22 12.74
N GLY A 328 -5.06 43.16 13.04
CA GLY A 328 -5.82 44.24 13.71
C GLY A 328 -5.65 45.64 13.11
N TYR A 329 -6.17 45.90 11.91
CA TYR A 329 -6.06 47.21 11.24
C TYR A 329 -6.72 48.37 12.01
N GLY A 330 -7.65 48.08 12.92
CA GLY A 330 -8.31 49.08 13.77
C GLY A 330 -9.44 49.86 13.08
N ASP A 331 -9.91 49.37 11.93
CA ASP A 331 -11.04 49.92 11.17
C ASP A 331 -12.40 49.47 11.70
N ILE A 332 -12.49 48.26 12.26
CA ILE A 332 -13.63 47.80 13.06
C ILE A 332 -13.18 47.71 14.52
N THR A 333 -13.80 48.50 15.39
CA THR A 333 -13.46 48.56 16.82
C THR A 333 -14.70 48.45 17.69
N PRO A 334 -14.57 47.91 18.92
CA PRO A 334 -15.67 47.94 19.88
C PRO A 334 -15.99 49.38 20.29
N ILE A 335 -17.26 49.74 20.31
CA ILE A 335 -17.75 51.07 20.70
C ILE A 335 -18.28 51.03 22.13
N ASN A 336 -19.08 50.02 22.45
CA ASN A 336 -19.73 49.92 23.75
C ASN A 336 -18.89 49.14 24.77
N PRO A 337 -19.04 49.39 26.08
CA PRO A 337 -18.36 48.61 27.12
C PRO A 337 -18.60 47.09 27.03
N PHE A 338 -19.79 46.69 26.56
CA PHE A 338 -20.12 45.29 26.32
C PHE A 338 -19.31 44.69 25.16
N GLU A 339 -19.24 45.40 24.02
CA GLU A 339 -18.40 45.02 22.87
C GLU A 339 -16.92 44.97 23.25
N VAL A 340 -16.45 45.93 24.05
CA VAL A 340 -15.08 45.95 24.57
C VAL A 340 -14.80 44.70 25.39
N SER A 341 -15.71 44.33 26.30
CA SER A 341 -15.57 43.14 27.16
C SER A 341 -15.51 41.85 26.33
N ILE A 342 -16.37 41.70 25.31
CA ILE A 342 -16.34 40.54 24.42
C ILE A 342 -15.08 40.55 23.54
N SER A 343 -14.68 41.70 23.02
CA SER A 343 -13.46 41.85 22.20
C SER A 343 -12.20 41.45 22.97
N ILE A 344 -12.10 41.81 24.26
CA ILE A 344 -11.01 41.34 25.14
C ILE A 344 -10.99 39.81 25.21
N CYS A 345 -12.13 39.18 25.45
CA CYS A 345 -12.24 37.72 25.49
C CYS A 345 -11.86 37.07 24.15
N LEU A 346 -12.42 37.57 23.03
CA LEU A 346 -12.13 37.07 21.68
C LEU A 346 -10.65 37.20 21.32
N THR A 347 -9.99 38.29 21.72
CA THR A 347 -8.57 38.53 21.47
C THR A 347 -7.68 37.59 22.30
N LEU A 348 -8.03 37.32 23.55
CA LEU A 348 -7.33 36.34 24.39
C LEU A 348 -7.43 34.91 23.83
N PHE A 349 -8.64 34.49 23.42
CA PHE A 349 -8.83 33.18 22.80
C PHE A 349 -8.12 33.10 21.44
N SER A 350 -8.20 34.15 20.63
CA SER A 350 -7.48 34.28 19.35
C SER A 350 -5.99 34.04 19.51
N SER A 351 -5.37 34.65 20.53
CA SER A 351 -3.94 34.50 20.83
C SER A 351 -3.57 33.03 21.14
N CYS A 352 -4.39 32.34 21.91
CA CYS A 352 -4.21 30.91 22.21
C CYS A 352 -4.33 30.04 20.95
N ILE A 353 -5.35 30.31 20.12
CA ILE A 353 -5.59 29.58 18.87
C ILE A 353 -4.43 29.78 17.90
N PHE A 354 -3.94 31.02 17.73
CA PHE A 354 -2.81 31.34 16.87
C PHE A 354 -1.56 30.53 17.26
N ALA A 355 -1.23 30.50 18.56
CA ALA A 355 -0.11 29.71 19.07
C ALA A 355 -0.28 28.20 18.79
N TYR A 356 -1.50 27.66 18.98
CA TYR A 356 -1.80 26.26 18.66
C TYR A 356 -1.63 25.95 17.17
N VAL A 357 -2.16 26.81 16.30
CA VAL A 357 -2.06 26.66 14.84
C VAL A 357 -0.60 26.66 14.40
N PHE A 358 0.19 27.62 14.87
CA PHE A 358 1.62 27.73 14.53
C PHE A 358 2.42 26.49 14.97
N ASN A 359 2.18 26.00 16.19
CA ASN A 359 2.80 24.78 16.70
C ASN A 359 2.40 23.55 15.89
N THR A 360 1.13 23.46 15.50
CA THR A 360 0.62 22.34 14.70
C THR A 360 1.22 22.34 13.30
N ILE A 361 1.30 23.49 12.62
CA ILE A 361 1.97 23.64 11.33
C ILE A 361 3.43 23.19 11.45
N THR A 362 4.14 23.66 12.47
CA THR A 362 5.53 23.26 12.72
C THR A 362 5.67 21.74 12.93
N SER A 363 4.74 21.12 13.65
CA SER A 363 4.71 19.67 13.82
C SER A 363 4.45 18.92 12.50
N ILE A 364 3.56 19.44 11.65
CA ILE A 364 3.26 18.83 10.35
C ILE A 364 4.48 18.92 9.42
N LEU A 365 5.16 20.08 9.38
CA LEU A 365 6.41 20.26 8.63
C LEU A 365 7.51 19.30 9.13
N LYS A 366 7.60 19.13 10.45
CA LYS A 366 8.48 18.12 11.04
C LYS A 366 8.10 16.72 10.54
N ASP A 367 6.83 16.32 10.58
CA ASP A 367 6.42 15.00 10.11
C ASP A 367 6.72 14.78 8.61
N LEU A 368 6.50 15.79 7.76
CA LEU A 368 6.76 15.74 6.31
C LEU A 368 8.23 15.45 5.97
N ASP A 369 9.16 16.13 6.65
CA ASP A 369 10.58 16.00 6.37
C ASP A 369 11.32 15.00 7.27
N ALA A 370 10.60 14.19 8.06
CA ALA A 370 11.22 13.29 9.05
C ALA A 370 12.28 12.36 8.45
N ASN A 371 11.97 11.68 7.35
CA ASN A 371 12.92 10.77 6.69
C ASN A 371 14.11 11.52 6.08
N LYS A 372 13.87 12.67 5.44
CA LYS A 372 14.93 13.49 4.86
C LYS A 372 15.89 14.01 5.93
N ARG A 373 15.36 14.47 7.08
CA ARG A 373 16.18 14.91 8.22
C ARG A 373 17.03 13.79 8.78
N LYS A 374 16.49 12.57 8.90
CA LYS A 374 17.27 11.41 9.33
C LYS A 374 18.43 11.10 8.37
N ILE A 375 18.17 11.03 7.07
CA ILE A 375 19.22 10.78 6.06
C ILE A 375 20.28 11.89 6.10
N LYS A 376 19.85 13.16 6.20
CA LYS A 376 20.76 14.30 6.31
C LYS A 376 21.65 14.19 7.55
N HIS A 377 21.07 13.84 8.70
CA HIS A 377 21.80 13.66 9.95
C HIS A 377 22.85 12.55 9.87
N ASP A 378 22.49 11.40 9.28
CA ASP A 378 23.42 10.28 9.11
C ASP A 378 24.59 10.65 8.16
N LEU A 379 24.30 11.40 7.09
CA LEU A 379 25.33 11.94 6.19
C LEU A 379 26.22 12.99 6.86
N GLU A 380 25.66 13.85 7.71
CA GLU A 380 26.42 14.86 8.47
C GLU A 380 27.43 14.18 9.41
N ILE A 381 27.00 13.17 10.18
CA ILE A 381 27.89 12.38 11.05
C ILE A 381 29.03 11.75 10.25
N LEU A 382 28.71 11.15 9.10
CA LEU A 382 29.72 10.53 8.24
C LEU A 382 30.71 11.56 7.67
N SER A 383 30.22 12.71 7.24
CA SER A 383 31.06 13.80 6.73
C SER A 383 32.04 14.29 7.81
N LEU A 384 31.58 14.40 9.07
CA LEU A 384 32.43 14.79 10.21
C LEU A 384 33.50 13.74 10.49
N TYR A 385 33.13 12.45 10.43
CA TYR A 385 34.07 11.34 10.57
C TYR A 385 35.17 11.40 9.49
N MET A 386 34.79 11.56 8.22
CA MET A 386 35.75 11.58 7.11
C MET A 386 36.66 12.82 7.15
N LYS A 387 36.12 13.98 7.53
CA LYS A 387 36.89 15.21 7.75
C LYS A 387 37.90 15.05 8.88
N LYS A 388 37.50 14.47 10.02
CA LYS A 388 38.39 14.21 11.17
C LYS A 388 39.57 13.29 10.81
N ARG A 389 39.41 12.46 9.77
CA ARG A 389 40.43 11.52 9.28
C ARG A 389 41.18 12.03 8.05
N ASN A 390 40.94 13.26 7.60
CA ASN A 390 41.55 13.84 6.40
C ASN A 390 41.41 12.94 5.16
N ILE A 391 40.25 12.31 4.98
CA ILE A 391 39.96 11.50 3.79
C ILE A 391 39.87 12.41 2.56
N ASP A 392 40.38 11.95 1.42
CA ASP A 392 40.32 12.67 0.15
C ASP A 392 38.89 13.07 -0.26
N SER A 393 38.73 14.27 -0.84
CA SER A 393 37.42 14.85 -1.14
C SER A 393 36.63 14.08 -2.19
N ASP A 394 37.30 13.41 -3.14
CA ASP A 394 36.63 12.61 -4.15
C ASP A 394 36.08 11.32 -3.55
N LEU A 395 36.85 10.71 -2.63
CA LEU A 395 36.36 9.56 -1.88
C LEU A 395 35.17 9.94 -0.98
N GLN A 396 35.22 11.10 -0.31
CA GLN A 396 34.10 11.60 0.50
C GLN A 396 32.81 11.71 -0.33
N LYS A 397 32.86 12.38 -1.48
CA LYS A 397 31.70 12.52 -2.38
C LYS A 397 31.19 11.17 -2.88
N ARG A 398 32.09 10.25 -3.23
CA ARG A 398 31.71 8.89 -3.66
C ARG A 398 30.98 8.14 -2.55
N VAL A 399 31.48 8.22 -1.32
CA VAL A 399 30.86 7.59 -0.15
C VAL A 399 29.49 8.20 0.16
N GLU A 400 29.36 9.53 0.15
CA GLU A 400 28.07 10.20 0.37
C GLU A 400 27.04 9.85 -0.72
N ASN A 401 27.44 9.85 -1.99
CA ASN A 401 26.58 9.47 -3.10
C ASN A 401 26.14 8.01 -2.99
N TYR A 402 27.06 7.12 -2.65
CA TYR A 402 26.75 5.72 -2.39
C TYR A 402 25.74 5.59 -1.25
N LEU A 403 25.94 6.27 -0.11
CA LEU A 403 25.03 6.19 1.02
C LEU A 403 23.64 6.76 0.69
N ARG A 404 23.56 7.86 -0.08
CA ARG A 404 22.28 8.39 -0.59
C ARG A 404 21.55 7.37 -1.46
N LEU A 405 22.28 6.66 -2.33
CA LEU A 405 21.72 5.58 -3.12
C LEU A 405 21.23 4.43 -2.23
N VAL A 406 22.02 4.03 -1.23
CA VAL A 406 21.63 3.03 -0.25
C VAL A 406 20.33 3.43 0.45
N TYR A 407 20.19 4.66 0.97
CA TYR A 407 18.94 5.10 1.60
C TYR A 407 17.74 5.18 0.65
N LYS A 408 17.96 5.47 -0.63
CA LYS A 408 16.91 5.45 -1.66
C LYS A 408 16.40 4.03 -1.91
N HIS A 409 17.26 3.02 -1.72
CA HIS A 409 16.97 1.60 -1.98
C HIS A 409 16.76 0.76 -0.70
N GLN A 410 17.08 1.28 0.50
CA GLN A 410 16.91 0.58 1.78
C GLN A 410 15.45 0.60 2.24
N THR A 411 14.70 -0.39 1.79
CA THR A 411 13.46 -0.88 2.41
C THR A 411 13.73 -1.96 3.47
N SER A 412 14.88 -2.64 3.40
CA SER A 412 15.12 -3.97 4.01
C SER A 412 15.41 -4.02 5.53
N VAL A 413 16.05 -3.01 6.12
CA VAL A 413 16.45 -3.08 7.55
C VAL A 413 15.26 -2.85 8.50
N GLN A 414 14.32 -1.99 8.12
CA GLN A 414 13.08 -1.77 8.89
C GLN A 414 12.09 -2.91 8.68
N GLU A 415 12.05 -3.46 7.46
CA GLU A 415 11.24 -4.64 7.13
C GLU A 415 11.52 -5.77 8.11
N LYS A 416 12.77 -6.22 8.30
CA LYS A 416 13.08 -7.34 9.24
C LYS A 416 12.56 -7.11 10.66
N LYS A 417 12.64 -5.87 11.18
CA LYS A 417 12.07 -5.50 12.49
C LYS A 417 10.54 -5.53 12.50
N ILE A 418 9.89 -5.17 11.41
CA ILE A 418 8.43 -5.23 11.27
C ILE A 418 7.96 -6.69 11.13
N PHE A 419 8.66 -7.49 10.33
CA PHE A 419 8.38 -8.93 10.17
C PHE A 419 8.45 -9.68 11.51
N SER A 420 9.33 -9.28 12.44
CA SER A 420 9.39 -9.89 13.78
C SER A 420 8.18 -9.58 14.68
N LYS A 421 7.36 -8.58 14.35
CA LYS A 421 6.16 -8.21 15.11
C LYS A 421 4.90 -8.95 14.62
N LEU A 422 4.97 -9.64 13.49
CA LEU A 422 3.84 -10.39 12.93
C LEU A 422 3.63 -11.69 13.71
N SER A 423 2.39 -12.16 13.78
CA SER A 423 2.10 -13.51 14.26
C SER A 423 2.75 -14.55 13.34
N PRO A 424 3.12 -15.74 13.85
CA PRO A 424 3.76 -16.77 13.04
C PRO A 424 2.91 -17.17 11.81
N GLN A 425 1.58 -17.23 11.97
CA GLN A 425 0.65 -17.51 10.86
C GLN A 425 0.71 -16.45 9.76
N LEU A 426 0.62 -15.16 10.11
CA LEU A 426 0.69 -14.06 9.11
C LEU A 426 2.07 -13.98 8.45
N LYS A 427 3.12 -14.29 9.19
CA LYS A 427 4.49 -14.34 8.66
C LYS A 427 4.64 -15.47 7.64
N GLN A 428 4.05 -16.63 7.91
CA GLN A 428 4.05 -17.75 6.97
C GLN A 428 3.28 -17.40 5.69
N GLU A 429 2.04 -16.92 5.81
CA GLU A 429 1.22 -16.53 4.64
C GLU A 429 1.91 -15.48 3.76
N LEU A 430 2.55 -14.48 4.37
CA LEU A 430 3.27 -13.44 3.64
C LEU A 430 4.52 -13.98 2.93
N ASN A 431 5.30 -14.83 3.61
CA ASN A 431 6.46 -15.49 3.01
C ASN A 431 6.07 -16.42 1.86
N GLU A 432 4.96 -17.15 1.99
CA GLU A 432 4.41 -17.99 0.92
C GLU A 432 4.04 -17.16 -0.32
N GLN A 433 3.44 -15.98 -0.14
CA GLN A 433 3.11 -15.09 -1.26
C GLN A 433 4.34 -14.45 -1.90
N ASP A 434 5.32 -13.96 -1.14
CA ASP A 434 6.50 -13.28 -1.71
C ASP A 434 7.49 -14.30 -2.32
N LYS A 435 7.98 -15.22 -1.48
CA LYS A 435 9.04 -16.16 -1.87
C LYS A 435 8.50 -17.32 -2.70
N GLY A 436 7.26 -17.76 -2.45
CA GLY A 436 6.63 -18.83 -3.21
C GLY A 436 6.45 -18.49 -4.69
N LEU A 437 6.09 -17.24 -5.01
CA LEU A 437 6.03 -16.79 -6.41
C LEU A 437 7.38 -16.87 -7.13
N MET A 438 8.49 -16.67 -6.41
CA MET A 438 9.83 -16.79 -7.00
C MET A 438 10.26 -18.24 -7.19
N LEU A 439 9.94 -19.12 -6.23
CA LEU A 439 10.13 -20.57 -6.38
C LEU A 439 9.34 -21.16 -7.55
N LEU A 440 8.09 -20.70 -7.73
CA LEU A 440 7.22 -21.17 -8.82
C LEU A 440 7.77 -20.85 -10.21
N LYS A 441 8.67 -19.87 -10.32
CA LYS A 441 9.37 -19.54 -11.58
C LYS A 441 10.52 -20.48 -11.91
N GLN A 442 10.89 -21.40 -11.01
CA GLN A 442 11.97 -22.37 -11.21
C GLN A 442 11.40 -23.76 -11.60
N PRO A 443 11.26 -24.06 -12.90
CA PRO A 443 10.62 -25.31 -13.35
C PRO A 443 11.41 -26.56 -12.93
N GLY A 444 12.73 -26.45 -12.76
CA GLY A 444 13.57 -27.55 -12.28
C GLY A 444 13.23 -28.05 -10.87
N LEU A 445 12.56 -27.23 -10.05
CA LEU A 445 12.07 -27.61 -8.73
C LEU A 445 10.56 -27.93 -8.74
N VAL A 446 9.75 -27.08 -9.38
CA VAL A 446 8.28 -27.20 -9.33
C VAL A 446 7.75 -28.47 -9.98
N ASN A 447 8.38 -28.91 -11.07
CA ASN A 447 7.91 -30.09 -11.80
C ASN A 447 8.33 -31.42 -11.15
N ASN A 448 9.29 -31.36 -10.23
CA ASN A 448 10.00 -32.53 -9.73
C ASN A 448 9.73 -32.84 -8.26
N PHE A 449 9.17 -31.90 -7.49
CA PHE A 449 9.00 -32.04 -6.04
C PHE A 449 7.57 -31.72 -5.59
N SER A 450 7.18 -32.26 -4.44
CA SER A 450 5.87 -32.04 -3.85
C SER A 450 5.64 -30.58 -3.41
N LEU A 451 4.38 -30.12 -3.50
CA LEU A 451 3.99 -28.79 -3.00
C LEU A 451 4.22 -28.62 -1.49
N LYS A 452 4.20 -29.74 -0.74
CA LYS A 452 4.46 -29.73 0.71
C LYS A 452 5.92 -29.41 0.99
N PHE A 453 6.84 -30.06 0.29
CA PHE A 453 8.28 -29.76 0.38
C PHE A 453 8.60 -28.33 -0.05
N LEU A 454 8.01 -27.85 -1.16
CA LEU A 454 8.23 -26.47 -1.62
C LEU A 454 7.78 -25.42 -0.60
N ARG A 455 6.70 -25.68 0.16
CA ARG A 455 6.28 -24.81 1.28
C ARG A 455 7.28 -24.84 2.43
N ASP A 456 7.75 -26.01 2.82
CA ASP A 456 8.73 -26.16 3.90
C ASP A 456 10.08 -25.50 3.58
N LEU A 457 10.40 -25.38 2.27
CA LEU A 457 11.60 -24.77 1.73
C LEU A 457 11.55 -23.23 1.70
N ILE A 458 10.36 -22.63 1.65
CA ILE A 458 10.18 -21.16 1.69
C ILE A 458 10.81 -20.54 2.96
N GLU A 459 10.76 -21.27 4.08
CA GLU A 459 11.33 -20.83 5.35
C GLU A 459 12.87 -20.74 5.32
N SER A 460 13.53 -21.61 4.55
CA SER A 460 14.99 -21.62 4.38
C SER A 460 15.51 -20.59 3.38
N ILE A 461 14.66 -19.92 2.62
CA ILE A 461 15.12 -18.90 1.67
C ILE A 461 15.69 -17.70 2.43
N GLN A 462 16.95 -17.38 2.16
CA GLN A 462 17.65 -16.22 2.69
C GLN A 462 17.64 -15.09 1.66
N GLU A 463 17.43 -13.86 2.12
CA GLU A 463 17.49 -12.68 1.25
C GLU A 463 18.88 -12.03 1.32
N LEU A 464 19.55 -11.99 0.17
CA LEU A 464 20.84 -11.36 -0.06
C LEU A 464 20.61 -10.07 -0.87
N ASN A 465 21.02 -8.94 -0.30
CA ASN A 465 20.94 -7.64 -0.97
C ASN A 465 22.33 -7.24 -1.42
N LEU A 466 22.56 -7.23 -2.75
CA LEU A 466 23.81 -6.82 -3.36
C LEU A 466 23.78 -5.33 -3.71
N THR A 467 24.91 -4.69 -3.49
CA THR A 467 25.15 -3.30 -3.88
C THR A 467 25.82 -3.23 -5.27
N PRO A 468 25.80 -2.07 -5.94
CA PRO A 468 26.37 -1.96 -7.27
C PRO A 468 27.85 -2.37 -7.30
N LYS A 469 28.22 -3.21 -8.28
CA LYS A 469 29.53 -3.83 -8.48
C LYS A 469 29.95 -4.85 -7.42
N GLU A 470 29.04 -5.25 -6.54
CA GLU A 470 29.28 -6.34 -5.60
C GLU A 470 29.14 -7.69 -6.30
N HIS A 471 30.06 -8.61 -5.97
CA HIS A 471 30.05 -9.97 -6.50
C HIS A 471 29.07 -10.83 -5.70
N LEU A 472 28.35 -11.70 -6.41
CA LEU A 472 27.55 -12.74 -5.78
C LEU A 472 28.47 -13.74 -5.06
N SER A 473 28.12 -14.16 -3.84
CA SER A 473 28.92 -15.14 -3.11
C SER A 473 28.91 -16.49 -3.83
N ASN A 474 30.06 -17.18 -3.80
CA ASN A 474 30.24 -18.50 -4.41
C ASN A 474 29.72 -19.63 -3.50
N ASP A 475 28.63 -19.40 -2.78
CA ASP A 475 28.07 -20.41 -1.88
C ASP A 475 27.32 -21.48 -2.67
N ILE A 476 27.43 -22.74 -2.24
CA ILE A 476 26.79 -23.88 -2.91
C ILE A 476 25.28 -23.81 -2.64
N GLY A 477 24.53 -23.43 -3.67
CA GLY A 477 23.08 -23.32 -3.58
C GLY A 477 22.45 -22.72 -4.82
N LEU A 478 21.16 -22.42 -4.71
CA LEU A 478 20.36 -21.79 -5.75
C LEU A 478 20.19 -20.31 -5.45
N ASN A 479 20.58 -19.47 -6.41
CA ASN A 479 20.41 -18.03 -6.39
C ASN A 479 19.27 -17.64 -7.34
N MET A 480 18.26 -16.92 -6.85
CA MET A 480 17.12 -16.44 -7.64
C MET A 480 17.04 -14.92 -7.58
N VAL A 481 17.02 -14.26 -8.74
CA VAL A 481 16.96 -12.80 -8.79
C VAL A 481 15.53 -12.33 -8.51
N GLN A 482 15.27 -11.63 -7.41
CA GLN A 482 13.96 -11.07 -7.10
C GLN A 482 13.79 -9.70 -7.76
N LYS A 483 14.79 -8.83 -7.62
CA LYS A 483 14.83 -7.46 -8.16
C LYS A 483 16.26 -7.12 -8.58
N GLY A 484 16.39 -6.30 -9.63
CA GLY A 484 17.69 -5.90 -10.17
C GLY A 484 18.16 -6.79 -11.31
N GLU A 485 19.40 -6.59 -11.72
CA GLU A 485 20.04 -7.28 -12.85
C GLU A 485 21.47 -7.65 -12.49
N LEU A 486 21.85 -8.89 -12.78
CA LEU A 486 23.19 -9.40 -12.55
C LEU A 486 23.86 -9.71 -13.88
N LYS A 487 25.08 -9.23 -14.05
CA LYS A 487 25.92 -9.55 -15.21
C LYS A 487 26.73 -10.79 -14.92
N ILE A 488 26.72 -11.73 -15.86
CA ILE A 488 27.50 -12.96 -15.82
C ILE A 488 28.81 -12.72 -16.58
N LEU A 489 29.92 -12.96 -15.90
CA LEU A 489 31.27 -12.83 -16.42
C LEU A 489 31.92 -14.20 -16.49
N PHE A 490 32.65 -14.50 -17.56
CA PHE A 490 33.36 -15.77 -17.73
C PHE A 490 34.87 -15.60 -17.62
N GLY A 491 35.48 -16.46 -16.81
CA GLY A 491 36.93 -16.51 -16.56
C GLY A 491 37.54 -15.25 -15.96
N ASP A 492 38.88 -15.26 -15.82
CA ASP A 492 39.65 -14.15 -15.23
C ASP A 492 39.62 -12.89 -16.09
N ASN A 493 39.38 -13.02 -17.40
CA ASN A 493 39.29 -11.91 -18.34
C ASN A 493 37.99 -11.09 -18.25
N GLN A 494 37.08 -11.44 -17.32
CA GLN A 494 35.81 -10.73 -17.08
C GLN A 494 34.99 -10.44 -18.35
N THR A 495 34.97 -11.37 -19.29
CA THR A 495 34.18 -11.19 -20.51
C THR A 495 32.69 -11.34 -20.19
N LEU A 496 31.88 -10.35 -20.57
CA LEU A 496 30.43 -10.36 -20.38
C LEU A 496 29.80 -11.47 -21.24
N VAL A 497 29.14 -12.43 -20.58
CA VAL A 497 28.46 -13.55 -21.24
C VAL A 497 26.95 -13.35 -21.32
N GLY A 498 26.35 -12.69 -20.33
CA GLY A 498 24.90 -12.47 -20.31
C GLY A 498 24.41 -11.76 -19.06
N ASP A 499 23.08 -11.62 -18.98
CA ASP A 499 22.34 -10.91 -17.95
C ASP A 499 21.25 -11.78 -17.28
N LEU A 500 21.22 -11.81 -15.94
CA LEU A 500 20.15 -12.43 -15.15
C LEU A 500 19.12 -11.37 -14.77
N LYS A 501 17.86 -11.63 -15.16
CA LYS A 501 16.73 -10.74 -14.92
C LYS A 501 15.86 -11.24 -13.76
N PRO A 502 14.94 -10.41 -13.23
CA PRO A 502 14.03 -10.82 -12.17
C PRO A 502 13.21 -12.06 -12.53
N GLY A 503 13.32 -13.11 -11.70
CA GLY A 503 12.73 -14.43 -11.90
C GLY A 503 13.68 -15.48 -12.48
N ASP A 504 14.85 -15.08 -13.00
CA ASP A 504 15.87 -16.02 -13.41
C ASP A 504 16.56 -16.63 -12.17
N GLY A 505 16.79 -17.94 -12.22
CA GLY A 505 17.48 -18.72 -11.20
C GLY A 505 18.75 -19.33 -11.75
N MET A 506 19.81 -19.35 -10.94
CA MET A 506 21.13 -19.87 -11.26
C MET A 506 21.60 -20.78 -10.12
N GLY A 507 22.15 -21.96 -10.44
CA GLY A 507 22.60 -22.90 -9.42
C GLY A 507 21.53 -23.90 -8.97
N VAL A 508 20.62 -24.27 -9.86
CA VAL A 508 19.76 -25.44 -9.67
C VAL A 508 20.62 -26.71 -9.69
N LYS A 509 21.60 -26.82 -10.60
CA LYS A 509 22.51 -27.98 -10.67
C LYS A 509 23.42 -28.08 -9.43
N SER A 510 23.88 -26.96 -8.87
CA SER A 510 24.68 -26.94 -7.64
C SER A 510 23.93 -27.52 -6.43
N LEU A 511 22.58 -27.44 -6.39
CA LEU A 511 21.78 -28.10 -5.35
C LEU A 511 21.90 -29.64 -5.40
N PHE A 512 22.06 -30.23 -6.59
CA PHE A 512 22.10 -31.70 -6.76
C PHE A 512 23.51 -32.26 -6.71
N ASN A 513 24.47 -31.59 -7.37
CA ASN A 513 25.84 -32.10 -7.50
C ASN A 513 26.75 -31.73 -6.33
N GLY A 514 26.37 -30.74 -5.50
CA GLY A 514 27.22 -30.24 -4.41
C GLY A 514 28.53 -29.60 -4.87
N GLN A 515 28.64 -29.31 -6.17
CA GLN A 515 29.77 -28.61 -6.76
C GLN A 515 29.37 -27.19 -7.12
N ASN A 516 30.28 -26.25 -6.91
CA ASN A 516 30.12 -24.86 -7.31
C ASN A 516 30.32 -24.72 -8.82
N GLN A 517 29.21 -24.51 -9.56
CA GLN A 517 29.26 -24.05 -10.96
C GLN A 517 29.89 -22.66 -11.10
N SER A 518 29.92 -21.88 -10.01
CA SER A 518 30.52 -20.54 -9.89
C SER A 518 32.04 -20.50 -10.06
N THR A 519 32.72 -21.63 -10.25
CA THR A 519 34.16 -21.63 -10.57
C THR A 519 34.48 -21.15 -11.99
N ARG A 520 33.49 -21.13 -12.91
CA ARG A 520 33.68 -20.65 -14.30
C ARG A 520 32.98 -19.32 -14.60
N PHE A 521 31.93 -18.98 -13.85
CA PHE A 521 31.12 -17.79 -14.07
C PHE A 521 31.01 -16.96 -12.79
N ASN A 522 31.44 -15.70 -12.85
CA ASN A 522 31.31 -14.73 -11.78
C ASN A 522 30.10 -13.83 -12.06
N CYS A 523 29.23 -13.62 -11.08
CA CYS A 523 28.10 -12.70 -11.22
C CYS A 523 28.37 -11.40 -10.47
N ILE A 524 28.17 -10.26 -11.16
CA ILE A 524 28.29 -8.93 -10.58
C ILE A 524 26.97 -8.19 -10.70
N SER A 525 26.55 -7.54 -9.62
CA SER A 525 25.37 -6.67 -9.66
C SER A 525 25.69 -5.35 -10.37
N GLU A 526 24.89 -4.97 -11.36
CA GLU A 526 25.04 -3.65 -12.00
C GLU A 526 24.47 -2.52 -11.12
N GLY A 527 23.39 -2.81 -10.39
CA GLY A 527 22.71 -1.89 -9.49
C GLY A 527 22.51 -2.47 -8.09
N PHE A 528 21.49 -1.99 -7.39
CA PHE A 528 20.99 -2.65 -6.18
C PHE A 528 20.12 -3.83 -6.60
N SER A 529 20.53 -5.05 -6.24
CA SER A 529 19.82 -6.27 -6.58
C SER A 529 19.46 -7.04 -5.31
N SER A 530 18.22 -7.53 -5.23
CA SER A 530 17.77 -8.43 -4.17
C SER A 530 17.66 -9.84 -4.73
N ILE A 531 18.30 -10.78 -4.05
CA ILE A 531 18.48 -12.16 -4.46
C ILE A 531 17.98 -13.06 -3.33
N TYR A 532 17.24 -14.09 -3.71
CA TYR A 532 16.87 -15.17 -2.82
C TYR A 532 17.85 -16.33 -2.98
N PHE A 533 18.51 -16.69 -1.88
CA PHE A 533 19.48 -17.78 -1.81
C PHE A 533 18.91 -18.94 -1.02
N ILE A 534 19.10 -20.16 -1.54
CA ILE A 534 18.80 -21.41 -0.87
C ILE A 534 20.09 -22.21 -0.77
N SER A 535 20.56 -22.43 0.45
CA SER A 535 21.71 -23.29 0.71
C SER A 535 21.37 -24.74 0.40
N GLN A 536 22.31 -25.46 -0.24
CA GLN A 536 22.17 -26.90 -0.44
C GLN A 536 21.97 -27.65 0.87
N GLN A 537 22.63 -27.24 1.96
CA GLN A 537 22.51 -27.94 3.25
C GLN A 537 21.09 -27.83 3.82
N GLU A 538 20.46 -26.66 3.67
CA GLU A 538 19.09 -26.44 4.12
C GLU A 538 18.08 -27.16 3.23
N PHE A 539 18.34 -27.19 1.92
CA PHE A 539 17.58 -27.97 0.96
C PHE A 539 17.54 -29.46 1.35
N LEU A 540 18.71 -30.05 1.62
CA LEU A 540 18.84 -31.46 1.99
C LEU A 540 18.17 -31.79 3.33
N LYS A 541 18.26 -30.90 4.33
CA LYS A 541 17.63 -31.11 5.65
C LYS A 541 16.11 -31.20 5.59
N LYS A 542 15.49 -30.59 4.59
CA LYS A 542 14.03 -30.51 4.44
C LYS A 542 13.44 -31.64 3.59
N LEU A 543 14.27 -32.39 2.86
CA LEU A 543 13.84 -33.53 2.04
C LEU A 543 13.37 -34.69 2.92
N LYS A 544 12.22 -35.28 2.57
CA LYS A 544 11.63 -36.44 3.25
C LYS A 544 10.94 -37.36 2.24
N ASP A 545 10.89 -38.65 2.55
CA ASP A 545 10.10 -39.66 1.86
C ASP A 545 10.28 -39.62 0.32
N THR A 546 9.18 -39.48 -0.43
CA THR A 546 9.14 -39.50 -1.90
C THR A 546 9.98 -38.40 -2.55
N ASP A 547 10.14 -37.25 -1.89
CA ASP A 547 10.94 -36.14 -2.40
C ASP A 547 12.45 -36.46 -2.31
N LEU A 548 12.86 -37.26 -1.31
CA LEU A 548 14.25 -37.73 -1.19
C LEU A 548 14.61 -38.70 -2.34
N ASP A 549 13.68 -39.59 -2.69
CA ASP A 549 13.87 -40.53 -3.80
C ASP A 549 13.95 -39.78 -5.14
N GLN A 550 13.08 -38.79 -5.35
CA GLN A 550 13.14 -37.92 -6.53
C GLN A 550 14.46 -37.14 -6.60
N TYR A 551 14.96 -36.63 -5.46
CA TYR A 551 16.25 -35.98 -5.39
C TYR A 551 17.40 -36.91 -5.83
N HIS A 552 17.46 -38.15 -5.31
CA HIS A 552 18.47 -39.12 -5.70
C HIS A 552 18.37 -39.49 -7.19
N GLN A 553 17.15 -39.69 -7.72
CA GLN A 553 16.95 -39.95 -9.15
C GLN A 553 17.46 -38.81 -10.05
N ILE A 554 17.23 -37.56 -9.66
CA ILE A 554 17.71 -36.40 -10.42
C ILE A 554 19.23 -36.29 -10.31
N LYS A 555 19.78 -36.48 -9.12
CA LYS A 555 21.23 -36.47 -8.89
C LYS A 555 21.94 -37.53 -9.73
N ASP A 556 21.44 -38.76 -9.73
CA ASP A 556 22.03 -39.86 -10.50
C ASP A 556 21.95 -39.59 -12.01
N LYS A 557 20.84 -39.02 -12.48
CA LYS A 557 20.69 -38.58 -13.89
C LYS A 557 21.69 -37.51 -14.27
N ILE A 558 21.96 -36.53 -13.40
CA ILE A 558 22.94 -35.47 -13.68
C ILE A 558 24.36 -36.04 -13.70
N ILE A 559 24.68 -36.98 -12.81
CA ILE A 559 26.00 -37.63 -12.77
C ILE A 559 26.22 -38.52 -14.01
N GLN A 560 25.18 -39.20 -14.49
CA GLN A 560 25.26 -40.08 -15.66
C GLN A 560 25.24 -39.32 -16.99
N ASN A 561 24.38 -38.31 -17.14
CA ASN A 561 24.26 -37.49 -18.35
C ASN A 561 25.06 -36.19 -18.19
N ASN A 562 26.39 -36.28 -18.35
CA ASN A 562 27.35 -35.17 -18.24
C ASN A 562 27.07 -33.90 -19.11
N ASN A 563 25.99 -33.83 -19.91
CA ASN A 563 25.82 -32.79 -20.94
C ASN A 563 24.39 -32.21 -21.12
N ASP A 564 23.36 -32.74 -20.45
CA ASP A 564 21.98 -32.27 -20.67
C ASP A 564 21.54 -31.35 -19.53
N ASN A 565 21.55 -30.03 -19.76
CA ASN A 565 20.95 -29.00 -18.91
C ASN A 565 19.41 -29.10 -18.91
N LEU A 566 18.84 -30.23 -18.50
CA LEU A 566 17.38 -30.45 -18.47
C LEU A 566 16.68 -29.55 -17.44
N TYR A 567 17.41 -29.17 -16.38
CA TYR A 567 16.86 -28.49 -15.21
C TYR A 567 17.30 -27.02 -15.10
N GLU A 568 18.19 -26.55 -15.97
CA GLU A 568 18.67 -25.16 -16.05
C GLU A 568 18.54 -24.61 -17.48
N ARG A 569 18.23 -23.33 -17.59
CA ARG A 569 18.31 -22.63 -18.87
C ARG A 569 19.77 -22.37 -19.20
N CYS A 570 20.16 -22.59 -20.46
CA CYS A 570 21.46 -22.14 -20.93
C CYS A 570 21.61 -20.63 -20.74
N LEU A 571 22.74 -20.20 -20.16
CA LEU A 571 23.04 -18.79 -19.87
C LEU A 571 23.14 -17.91 -21.13
N LEU A 572 23.33 -18.53 -22.30
CA LEU A 572 23.48 -17.84 -23.59
C LEU A 572 22.16 -17.76 -24.37
N CYS A 573 21.58 -18.91 -24.75
CA CYS A 573 20.39 -18.92 -25.60
C CYS A 573 19.06 -19.07 -24.82
N ARG A 574 19.11 -19.17 -23.49
CA ARG A 574 17.96 -19.31 -22.57
C ARG A 574 17.05 -20.53 -22.82
N LYS A 575 17.47 -21.51 -23.65
CA LYS A 575 16.77 -22.79 -23.86
C LYS A 575 17.27 -23.88 -22.89
N TYR A 576 16.41 -24.86 -22.61
CA TYR A 576 16.76 -26.05 -21.81
C TYR A 576 17.44 -27.12 -22.68
N GLY A 577 18.11 -28.07 -22.03
CA GLY A 577 18.55 -29.33 -22.64
C GLY A 577 19.94 -29.32 -23.27
N HIS A 578 20.80 -28.32 -23.03
CA HIS A 578 22.18 -28.36 -23.51
C HIS A 578 23.14 -27.59 -22.60
N GLU A 579 24.31 -28.18 -22.33
CA GLU A 579 25.36 -27.58 -21.52
C GLU A 579 26.29 -26.68 -22.34
N ILE A 580 26.66 -27.12 -23.54
CA ILE A 580 27.44 -26.35 -24.51
C ILE A 580 26.46 -25.81 -25.55
N CYS A 581 26.35 -24.48 -25.65
CA CYS A 581 25.42 -23.87 -26.59
C CYS A 581 25.92 -24.06 -28.02
N GLU A 582 25.09 -24.67 -28.88
CA GLU A 582 25.42 -24.89 -30.29
C GLU A 582 25.67 -23.57 -31.04
N GLU A 583 25.20 -22.44 -30.52
CA GLU A 583 25.48 -21.11 -31.07
C GLU A 583 26.92 -20.62 -30.84
N ILE A 584 27.73 -21.30 -30.01
CA ILE A 584 29.15 -21.00 -29.80
C ILE A 584 30.04 -21.67 -30.85
N TYR A 585 29.58 -22.74 -31.53
CA TYR A 585 30.39 -23.37 -32.57
C TYR A 585 30.45 -22.46 -33.80
N PHE A 586 31.64 -21.88 -34.04
CA PHE A 586 32.01 -21.27 -35.29
C PHE A 586 31.78 -22.26 -36.44
N ASN A 587 30.64 -22.13 -37.09
CA ASN A 587 30.18 -23.09 -38.06
C ASN A 587 30.72 -22.67 -39.43
N LEU A 588 31.97 -23.04 -39.73
CA LEU A 588 32.63 -22.80 -41.02
C LEU A 588 31.73 -23.29 -42.16
N ASN A 589 31.32 -22.38 -43.05
CA ASN A 589 30.59 -22.78 -44.25
C ASN A 589 31.54 -23.55 -45.18
N LYS A 590 31.56 -24.87 -45.03
CA LYS A 590 32.44 -25.77 -45.78
C LYS A 590 32.25 -25.58 -47.28
N GLU A 591 31.03 -25.30 -47.76
CA GLU A 591 30.78 -25.04 -49.18
C GLU A 591 31.44 -23.75 -49.65
N LEU A 592 31.44 -22.70 -48.83
CA LEU A 592 32.04 -21.41 -49.18
C LEU A 592 33.57 -21.47 -49.19
N ILE A 593 34.16 -22.28 -48.31
CA ILE A 593 35.60 -22.54 -48.27
C ILE A 593 36.02 -23.46 -49.42
N LEU A 594 35.26 -24.53 -49.67
CA LEU A 594 35.47 -25.40 -50.84
C LEU A 594 35.26 -24.63 -52.15
N ALA A 595 34.33 -23.69 -52.20
CA ALA A 595 34.17 -22.78 -53.33
C ALA A 595 35.40 -21.88 -53.46
N LYS A 596 35.88 -21.24 -52.39
CA LYS A 596 37.13 -20.45 -52.41
C LYS A 596 38.34 -21.26 -52.88
N TYR A 597 38.43 -22.53 -52.48
CA TYR A 597 39.53 -23.44 -52.87
C TYR A 597 39.37 -23.98 -54.30
N ARG A 598 38.15 -24.20 -54.78
CA ARG A 598 37.86 -24.61 -56.17
C ARG A 598 37.95 -23.45 -57.16
N TYR A 599 37.72 -22.21 -56.71
CA TYR A 599 37.82 -20.99 -57.52
C TYR A 599 39.26 -20.46 -57.64
N SER A 600 40.26 -21.05 -56.97
CA SER A 600 41.66 -20.67 -57.16
C SER A 600 42.26 -21.32 -58.41
N VAL A 601 41.65 -21.11 -59.57
CA VAL A 601 42.37 -21.23 -60.84
C VAL A 601 43.12 -19.92 -61.02
N ASN A 602 44.44 -19.96 -61.18
CA ASN A 602 45.21 -18.79 -61.59
C ASN A 602 44.69 -18.30 -62.94
N GLN A 603 43.97 -17.18 -62.95
CA GLN A 603 43.66 -16.47 -64.19
C GLN A 603 44.95 -15.85 -64.72
N GLU A 604 45.52 -16.42 -65.79
CA GLU A 604 46.47 -15.70 -66.62
C GLU A 604 45.74 -14.53 -67.27
N ARG A 605 46.08 -13.31 -66.83
CA ARG A 605 45.55 -12.10 -67.46
C ARG A 605 46.27 -11.90 -68.79
N GLN A 606 45.51 -11.93 -69.89
CA GLN A 606 45.97 -11.33 -71.14
C GLN A 606 46.28 -9.84 -70.90
N LEU A 607 47.56 -9.51 -70.78
CA LEU A 607 48.09 -8.14 -70.75
C LEU A 607 48.01 -7.56 -72.17
N GLY A 608 46.82 -7.20 -72.62
CA GLY A 608 46.65 -6.71 -74.00
C GLY A 608 45.33 -6.04 -74.36
N TYR A 609 44.41 -5.81 -73.42
CA TYR A 609 43.15 -5.12 -73.71
C TYR A 609 42.95 -3.88 -72.85
N ILE A 610 43.32 -2.72 -73.41
CA ILE A 610 43.00 -1.41 -72.82
C ILE A 610 41.52 -1.13 -73.07
N ARG A 611 40.66 -1.41 -72.08
CA ARG A 611 39.31 -0.83 -72.08
C ARG A 611 39.43 0.69 -72.03
N LYS A 612 39.13 1.38 -73.13
CA LYS A 612 38.77 2.80 -73.09
C LYS A 612 37.53 2.93 -72.19
N ARG A 613 37.74 3.32 -70.92
CA ARG A 613 36.65 3.72 -70.03
C ARG A 613 36.00 4.97 -70.64
N LYS A 614 34.88 4.81 -71.36
CA LYS A 614 33.89 5.88 -71.41
C LYS A 614 33.40 6.06 -69.97
N MET A 615 33.99 7.00 -69.24
CA MET A 615 33.43 7.43 -67.95
C MET A 615 31.99 7.86 -68.24
N LYS A 616 31.01 7.09 -67.74
CA LYS A 616 29.62 7.51 -67.82
C LYS A 616 29.47 8.75 -66.94
N GLN A 617 29.51 9.93 -67.57
CA GLN A 617 29.25 11.26 -66.97
C GLN A 617 27.96 11.28 -66.14
N ARG A 618 27.02 10.36 -66.40
CA ARG A 618 25.74 10.26 -65.70
C ARG A 618 25.85 10.05 -64.18
N VAL A 619 26.86 9.35 -63.66
CA VAL A 619 26.95 9.11 -62.20
C VAL A 619 27.33 10.38 -61.45
N PHE A 620 28.26 11.18 -62.00
CA PHE A 620 28.62 12.47 -61.40
C PHE A 620 27.49 13.50 -61.58
N GLN A 621 26.77 13.46 -62.70
CA GLN A 621 25.57 14.30 -62.90
C GLN A 621 24.46 13.95 -61.89
N ASP A 622 24.26 12.68 -61.55
CA ASP A 622 23.26 12.27 -60.56
C ASP A 622 23.65 12.68 -59.13
N LEU A 623 24.95 12.62 -58.81
CA LEU A 623 25.49 13.13 -57.55
C LEU A 623 25.39 14.66 -57.45
N ASP A 624 25.69 15.38 -58.53
CA ASP A 624 25.54 16.83 -58.59
C ASP A 624 24.06 17.24 -58.49
N MET A 625 23.13 16.52 -59.12
CA MET A 625 21.70 16.77 -58.96
C MET A 625 21.23 16.54 -57.51
N LYS A 626 21.69 15.47 -56.85
CA LYS A 626 21.38 15.21 -55.44
C LYS A 626 21.99 16.25 -54.51
N ARG A 627 23.17 16.78 -54.84
CA ARG A 627 23.80 17.87 -54.09
C ARG A 627 23.04 19.19 -54.26
N GLN A 628 22.65 19.52 -55.49
CA GLN A 628 21.88 20.72 -55.78
C GLN A 628 20.52 20.67 -55.06
N SER A 629 19.82 19.53 -55.09
CA SER A 629 18.54 19.40 -54.38
C SER A 629 18.69 19.51 -52.85
N ALA A 630 19.73 18.92 -52.27
CA ALA A 630 20.04 19.08 -50.84
C ALA A 630 20.36 20.54 -50.47
N THR A 631 21.15 21.24 -51.29
CA THR A 631 21.51 22.65 -51.08
C THR A 631 20.28 23.56 -51.17
N LEU A 632 19.38 23.26 -52.12
CA LEU A 632 18.13 24.01 -52.32
C LEU A 632 17.16 23.78 -51.14
N CYS A 633 17.14 22.57 -50.58
CA CYS A 633 16.37 22.26 -49.37
C CYS A 633 16.91 23.00 -48.13
N TYR A 634 18.23 23.08 -47.97
CA TYR A 634 18.88 23.86 -46.92
C TYR A 634 18.58 25.37 -47.05
N GLN A 635 18.64 25.92 -48.27
CA GLN A 635 18.31 27.32 -48.50
C GLN A 635 16.82 27.63 -48.24
N LYS A 636 15.90 26.72 -48.60
CA LYS A 636 14.47 26.87 -48.29
C LYS A 636 14.21 26.85 -46.79
N SER A 637 14.83 25.93 -46.05
CA SER A 637 14.69 25.85 -44.59
C SER A 637 15.30 27.06 -43.88
N MET A 638 16.45 27.57 -44.34
CA MET A 638 17.02 28.81 -43.80
C MET A 638 16.15 30.04 -44.11
N LYS A 639 15.49 30.09 -45.27
CA LYS A 639 14.52 31.15 -45.56
C LYS A 639 13.30 31.06 -44.65
N SER A 640 12.75 29.87 -44.38
CA SER A 640 11.62 29.74 -43.46
C SER A 640 12.01 30.13 -42.03
N ILE A 641 13.21 29.80 -41.57
CA ILE A 641 13.72 30.23 -40.25
C ILE A 641 13.83 31.76 -40.19
N LYS A 642 14.38 32.40 -41.23
CA LYS A 642 14.46 33.88 -41.29
C LYS A 642 13.10 34.56 -41.35
N ILE A 643 12.11 33.97 -42.02
CA ILE A 643 10.73 34.47 -42.03
C ILE A 643 10.13 34.38 -40.62
N PHE A 644 10.36 33.26 -39.93
CA PHE A 644 9.92 33.06 -38.55
C PHE A 644 10.59 34.05 -37.57
N GLU A 645 11.89 34.31 -37.74
CA GLU A 645 12.61 35.33 -36.96
C GLU A 645 12.10 36.75 -37.24
N LYS A 646 11.63 37.03 -38.46
CA LYS A 646 11.10 38.34 -38.83
C LYS A 646 9.69 38.55 -38.30
N GLN A 647 8.81 37.54 -38.39
CA GLN A 647 7.49 37.55 -37.76
C GLN A 647 7.58 37.78 -36.25
N LYS A 648 8.57 37.17 -35.58
CA LYS A 648 8.78 37.34 -34.14
C LYS A 648 9.30 38.74 -33.75
N LYS A 649 10.06 39.40 -34.63
CA LYS A 649 10.48 40.80 -34.42
C LYS A 649 9.35 41.80 -34.62
N ASP A 650 8.44 41.50 -35.54
CA ASP A 650 7.24 42.32 -35.77
C ASP A 650 6.20 42.12 -34.64
N ASP A 651 6.21 40.97 -33.95
CA ASP A 651 5.35 40.65 -32.78
C ASP A 651 5.93 41.14 -31.42
N ASP A 652 7.19 41.56 -31.34
CA ASP A 652 7.83 42.07 -30.11
C ASP A 652 7.60 43.59 -29.90
N ASP A 653 6.94 44.28 -30.83
CA ASP A 653 6.56 45.71 -30.73
C ASP A 653 5.18 45.94 -30.06
N ASP A 654 4.42 44.88 -29.73
CA ASP A 654 3.16 44.96 -28.97
C ASP A 654 3.29 44.26 -27.60
N GLU A 655 3.05 45.00 -26.51
CA GLU A 655 3.35 44.59 -25.13
C GLU A 655 2.49 43.44 -24.55
N MET A 656 3.13 42.75 -23.58
CA MET A 656 2.57 42.07 -22.40
C MET A 656 2.06 40.60 -22.50
N SER A 657 2.99 39.64 -22.32
CA SER A 657 2.81 38.52 -21.36
C SER A 657 4.10 37.68 -21.22
N GLN A 658 4.58 37.51 -19.99
CA GLN A 658 5.79 36.76 -19.62
C GLN A 658 5.42 35.49 -18.85
N SER A 659 5.19 34.37 -19.53
CA SER A 659 5.30 33.04 -18.87
C SER A 659 5.46 31.84 -19.82
N SER A 660 5.60 32.03 -21.14
CA SER A 660 5.72 30.93 -22.12
C SER A 660 6.91 31.07 -23.08
N LYS A 661 7.94 31.86 -22.70
CA LYS A 661 9.05 32.21 -23.59
C LYS A 661 10.28 31.27 -23.51
N SER A 662 10.39 30.26 -22.63
CA SER A 662 11.60 29.41 -22.54
C SER A 662 11.65 28.28 -23.58
N ASP A 663 10.55 27.56 -23.79
CA ASP A 663 10.60 26.27 -24.49
C ASP A 663 10.75 26.42 -26.02
N SER A 664 10.33 27.57 -26.57
CA SER A 664 10.48 27.90 -27.99
C SER A 664 11.93 28.25 -28.39
N TYR A 665 12.77 28.73 -27.46
CA TYR A 665 14.16 29.08 -27.77
C TYR A 665 15.03 27.83 -27.88
N ASP A 666 14.83 26.86 -26.98
CA ASP A 666 15.57 25.60 -26.99
C ASP A 666 15.31 24.78 -28.26
N GLU A 667 14.06 24.72 -28.76
CA GLU A 667 13.74 23.99 -29.99
C GLU A 667 14.38 24.63 -31.23
N LEU A 668 14.41 25.97 -31.31
CA LEU A 668 14.95 26.71 -32.46
C LEU A 668 16.48 26.66 -32.50
N GLU A 669 17.12 26.65 -31.33
CA GLU A 669 18.57 26.50 -31.17
C GLU A 669 19.03 25.06 -31.46
N GLN A 670 18.24 24.05 -31.06
CA GLN A 670 18.47 22.66 -31.46
C GLN A 670 18.32 22.46 -32.97
N GLN A 671 17.34 23.12 -33.61
CA GLN A 671 17.13 23.01 -35.05
C GLN A 671 18.25 23.71 -35.86
N LYS A 672 18.77 24.84 -35.38
CA LYS A 672 19.97 25.49 -35.94
C LYS A 672 21.21 24.62 -35.78
N HIS A 673 21.43 24.04 -34.60
CA HIS A 673 22.57 23.16 -34.36
C HIS A 673 22.53 21.92 -35.28
N PHE A 674 21.35 21.31 -35.46
CA PHE A 674 21.18 20.18 -36.38
C PHE A 674 21.49 20.56 -37.84
N LEU A 675 21.08 21.76 -38.27
CA LEU A 675 21.33 22.26 -39.63
C LEU A 675 22.80 22.62 -39.88
N ASP A 676 23.51 23.17 -38.89
CA ASP A 676 24.95 23.43 -38.99
C ASP A 676 25.76 22.13 -39.00
N GLU A 677 25.34 21.12 -38.23
CA GLU A 677 25.96 19.80 -38.27
C GLU A 677 25.77 19.11 -39.64
N GLN A 678 24.63 19.33 -40.30
CA GLN A 678 24.39 18.86 -41.67
C GLN A 678 25.26 19.60 -42.70
N LYS A 679 25.49 20.90 -42.53
CA LYS A 679 26.36 21.71 -43.39
C LYS A 679 27.82 21.26 -43.31
N ASP A 680 28.29 20.95 -42.11
CA ASP A 680 29.63 20.38 -41.89
C ASP A 680 29.77 18.99 -42.52
N LYS A 681 28.72 18.17 -42.49
CA LYS A 681 28.73 16.89 -43.21
C LYS A 681 28.81 17.08 -44.73
N ILE A 682 28.06 18.04 -45.29
CA ILE A 682 28.08 18.34 -46.75
C ILE A 682 29.45 18.84 -47.21
N THR A 683 30.14 19.68 -46.42
CA THR A 683 31.49 20.17 -46.76
C THR A 683 32.53 19.06 -46.71
N VAL A 684 32.45 18.15 -45.73
CA VAL A 684 33.33 16.96 -45.66
C VAL A 684 33.17 16.03 -46.86
N TYR A 685 31.95 15.87 -47.39
CA TYR A 685 31.74 15.08 -48.62
C TYR A 685 32.34 15.74 -49.86
N ALA A 686 32.30 17.08 -49.96
CA ALA A 686 32.91 17.83 -51.05
C ALA A 686 34.45 17.71 -51.05
N ASP A 687 35.07 17.74 -49.87
CA ASP A 687 36.52 17.61 -49.73
C ASP A 687 37.01 16.18 -50.03
N LYS A 688 36.20 15.16 -49.71
CA LYS A 688 36.47 13.76 -50.12
C LYS A 688 36.41 13.58 -51.64
N GLU A 689 35.49 14.24 -52.33
CA GLU A 689 35.41 14.17 -53.79
C GLU A 689 36.59 14.87 -54.47
N ASN A 690 37.02 16.03 -53.95
CA ASN A 690 38.21 16.74 -54.42
C ASN A 690 39.49 15.90 -54.20
N PHE A 691 39.58 15.18 -53.08
CA PHE A 691 40.67 14.22 -52.85
C PHE A 691 40.66 13.05 -53.86
N MET A 692 39.47 12.57 -54.24
CA MET A 692 39.31 11.48 -55.20
C MET A 692 39.55 11.91 -56.65
N LYS A 693 39.29 13.18 -57.00
CA LYS A 693 39.57 13.77 -58.32
C LYS A 693 41.03 14.22 -58.49
N ALA A 694 41.79 14.38 -57.40
CA ALA A 694 43.20 14.76 -57.43
C ALA A 694 44.03 13.70 -58.15
N LYS A 695 44.68 14.12 -59.25
CA LYS A 695 45.37 13.22 -60.18
C LYS A 695 46.77 12.87 -59.69
N ASN A 696 47.43 13.80 -58.98
CA ASN A 696 48.82 13.65 -58.60
C ASN A 696 49.05 13.67 -57.07
N LYS A 697 50.18 13.09 -56.64
CA LYS A 697 50.49 12.81 -55.23
C LYS A 697 50.65 14.09 -54.39
N GLU A 698 51.06 15.20 -55.00
CA GLU A 698 51.21 16.51 -54.36
C GLU A 698 49.87 17.22 -54.15
N GLU A 699 48.94 17.15 -55.12
CA GLU A 699 47.57 17.66 -54.95
C GLU A 699 46.88 16.97 -53.77
N ARG A 700 47.01 15.64 -53.66
CA ARG A 700 46.47 14.87 -52.54
C ARG A 700 47.07 15.28 -51.20
N LYS A 701 48.36 15.66 -51.16
CA LYS A 701 48.98 16.21 -49.94
C LYS A 701 48.42 17.58 -49.58
N SER A 702 48.19 18.46 -50.56
CA SER A 702 47.60 19.79 -50.31
C SER A 702 46.17 19.70 -49.79
N VAL A 703 45.32 18.84 -50.38
CA VAL A 703 43.94 18.61 -49.93
C VAL A 703 43.93 17.99 -48.53
N ARG A 704 44.84 17.03 -48.27
CA ARG A 704 44.99 16.43 -46.93
C ARG A 704 45.45 17.42 -45.87
N SER A 705 46.22 18.45 -46.25
CA SER A 705 46.62 19.52 -45.32
C SER A 705 45.47 20.48 -44.99
N LYS A 706 44.59 20.79 -45.96
CA LYS A 706 43.36 21.58 -45.71
C LYS A 706 42.36 20.86 -44.81
N VAL A 707 42.22 19.54 -44.99
CA VAL A 707 41.33 18.68 -44.17
C VAL A 707 41.84 18.51 -42.72
N LYS A 708 43.12 18.77 -42.45
CA LYS A 708 43.66 18.73 -41.07
C LYS A 708 43.33 19.99 -40.25
N GLY A 709 42.95 21.10 -40.87
CA GLY A 709 42.62 22.37 -40.20
C GLY A 709 41.15 22.54 -39.79
N THR A 710 40.25 21.70 -40.31
CA THR A 710 38.79 21.82 -40.10
C THR A 710 38.28 20.74 -39.16
N SER A 711 37.93 21.10 -37.92
CA SER A 711 37.16 20.37 -36.86
C SER A 711 37.40 18.87 -36.61
N LEU A 712 38.29 18.23 -37.36
CA LEU A 712 38.63 16.82 -37.33
C LEU A 712 39.50 16.52 -36.11
N VAL A 713 40.25 17.50 -35.58
CA VAL A 713 41.04 17.34 -34.34
C VAL A 713 40.15 17.41 -33.10
N ARG A 714 39.06 18.19 -33.09
CA ARG A 714 38.06 18.13 -31.99
C ARG A 714 37.21 16.88 -32.06
N MET A 715 36.90 16.39 -33.27
CA MET A 715 36.31 15.06 -33.43
C MET A 715 37.31 13.99 -32.95
N LEU A 716 38.60 14.05 -33.34
CA LEU A 716 39.64 13.07 -32.97
C LEU A 716 40.10 13.15 -31.50
N GLN A 717 40.02 14.29 -30.82
CA GLN A 717 40.26 14.41 -29.37
C GLN A 717 39.03 14.01 -28.55
N ASN A 718 37.81 14.31 -29.03
CA ASN A 718 36.62 13.67 -28.47
C ASN A 718 36.58 12.16 -28.77
N PHE A 719 37.31 11.64 -29.77
CA PHE A 719 37.50 10.20 -29.99
C PHE A 719 38.62 9.56 -29.16
N THR A 720 39.45 10.32 -28.44
CA THR A 720 40.46 9.75 -27.50
C THR A 720 40.03 9.82 -26.03
N THR A 721 38.94 10.52 -25.71
CA THR A 721 38.19 10.41 -24.44
C THR A 721 36.70 10.05 -24.60
N LEU A 722 36.25 9.65 -25.81
CA LEU A 722 35.14 8.71 -25.99
C LEU A 722 35.71 7.34 -26.33
N LYS A 723 35.99 6.63 -25.24
CA LYS A 723 35.97 5.18 -25.15
C LYS A 723 34.51 4.70 -25.20
N VAL A 724 33.81 5.03 -26.28
CA VAL A 724 32.57 4.38 -26.74
C VAL A 724 32.62 4.54 -28.27
N TRP A 725 32.50 3.44 -29.02
CA TRP A 725 32.51 3.35 -30.51
C TRP A 725 33.85 3.05 -31.23
N GLN A 726 34.83 2.46 -30.55
CA GLN A 726 35.51 1.23 -31.03
C GLN A 726 34.67 0.10 -30.42
N ASP A 727 33.90 -0.71 -31.14
CA ASP A 727 34.28 -1.50 -32.30
C ASP A 727 33.10 -1.63 -33.27
N ASP A 728 33.03 -0.81 -34.33
CA ASP A 728 32.16 -1.14 -35.48
C ASP A 728 32.64 -0.42 -36.74
N PHE A 729 33.87 -0.75 -37.17
CA PHE A 729 34.17 -0.92 -38.59
C PHE A 729 35.39 -1.82 -38.75
N PHE A 730 35.20 -3.11 -38.47
CA PHE A 730 35.97 -4.26 -38.96
C PHE A 730 35.25 -5.44 -38.29
N ILE A 731 34.34 -6.16 -38.94
CA ILE A 731 34.64 -6.97 -40.11
C ILE A 731 33.31 -7.28 -40.83
N LEU A 732 33.27 -6.84 -42.09
CA LEU A 732 32.51 -7.48 -43.17
C LEU A 732 33.11 -8.87 -43.39
N GLY A 733 32.70 -9.81 -42.55
CA GLY A 733 33.20 -11.17 -42.55
C GLY A 733 32.36 -11.95 -41.56
N ASP A 734 31.10 -12.15 -41.93
CA ASP A 734 30.34 -13.39 -41.78
C ASP A 734 28.87 -13.08 -42.07
N PHE A 735 28.60 -12.68 -43.31
CA PHE A 735 27.33 -13.01 -43.96
C PHE A 735 27.30 -14.53 -44.12
N ASP A 736 26.88 -15.24 -43.09
CA ASP A 736 26.24 -16.56 -43.17
C ASP A 736 26.00 -17.08 -41.75
N LYS A 737 24.89 -16.64 -41.13
CA LYS A 737 24.00 -17.44 -40.25
C LYS A 737 23.02 -16.53 -39.52
N MET A 738 21.79 -16.43 -40.04
CA MET A 738 20.62 -16.17 -39.21
C MET A 738 19.64 -17.32 -39.40
N LYS A 739 19.50 -18.16 -38.36
CA LYS A 739 18.29 -18.97 -38.15
C LYS A 739 17.45 -18.27 -37.08
N CYS A 740 16.26 -17.85 -37.48
CA CYS A 740 15.09 -17.52 -36.64
C CYS A 740 15.05 -16.15 -35.91
N PHE A 741 14.49 -15.21 -36.66
CA PHE A 741 13.75 -14.01 -36.29
C PHE A 741 12.64 -14.25 -35.24
N ARG A 742 12.71 -13.58 -34.07
CA ARG A 742 11.57 -13.04 -33.29
C ARG A 742 12.06 -12.54 -31.93
N MET A 743 12.20 -11.21 -31.79
CA MET A 743 12.01 -10.41 -30.55
C MET A 743 12.86 -9.13 -30.61
N TYR A 744 12.56 -8.18 -31.51
CA TYR A 744 13.11 -6.83 -31.32
C TYR A 744 12.21 -5.64 -31.65
N TYR A 745 10.95 -5.77 -32.06
CA TYR A 745 10.01 -4.63 -32.08
C TYR A 745 8.53 -5.07 -31.90
N PRO A 746 7.79 -4.58 -30.88
CA PRO A 746 6.40 -4.98 -30.62
C PRO A 746 5.31 -4.21 -31.39
N THR A 747 5.63 -3.37 -32.39
CA THR A 747 4.65 -2.43 -32.98
C THR A 747 4.45 -2.47 -34.49
N TYR A 748 5.02 -3.44 -35.22
CA TYR A 748 4.72 -3.61 -36.66
C TYR A 748 4.08 -4.97 -36.97
N ASN A 749 2.75 -4.96 -36.91
CA ASN A 749 1.86 -6.10 -37.09
C ASN A 749 1.67 -6.38 -38.59
N PHE A 750 2.64 -7.04 -39.23
CA PHE A 750 2.56 -7.42 -40.65
C PHE A 750 1.35 -8.32 -40.96
N ASP A 751 0.82 -9.06 -39.98
CA ASP A 751 -0.42 -9.85 -40.14
C ASP A 751 -1.69 -8.98 -40.21
N GLN A 752 -1.72 -7.82 -39.53
CA GLN A 752 -2.79 -6.84 -39.70
C GLN A 752 -2.67 -6.11 -41.04
N VAL A 753 -1.45 -5.80 -41.50
CA VAL A 753 -1.22 -5.16 -42.81
C VAL A 753 -1.59 -6.10 -43.96
N ILE A 754 -1.28 -7.40 -43.86
CA ILE A 754 -1.67 -8.40 -44.86
C ILE A 754 -3.19 -8.65 -44.83
N LYS A 755 -3.85 -8.64 -43.65
CA LYS A 755 -5.33 -8.66 -43.56
C LYS A 755 -5.97 -7.40 -44.15
N PHE A 756 -5.39 -6.21 -43.93
CA PHE A 756 -5.87 -4.93 -44.49
C PHE A 756 -5.65 -4.85 -46.01
N TYR A 757 -4.50 -5.33 -46.50
CA TYR A 757 -4.16 -5.39 -47.92
C TYR A 757 -5.07 -6.37 -48.67
N ASN A 758 -5.36 -7.54 -48.08
CA ASN A 758 -6.29 -8.52 -48.65
C ASN A 758 -7.77 -8.09 -48.56
N GLN A 759 -8.17 -7.30 -47.55
CA GLN A 759 -9.51 -6.66 -47.49
C GLN A 759 -9.65 -5.52 -48.51
N LYS A 760 -8.60 -4.71 -48.76
CA LYS A 760 -8.58 -3.69 -49.82
C LYS A 760 -8.60 -4.31 -51.23
N ARG A 761 -7.89 -5.42 -51.45
CA ARG A 761 -7.89 -6.17 -52.72
C ARG A 761 -9.26 -6.80 -53.04
N LYS A 762 -10.00 -7.26 -52.02
CA LYS A 762 -11.40 -7.73 -52.16
C LYS A 762 -12.41 -6.58 -52.39
N LYS A 763 -12.16 -5.36 -51.89
CA LYS A 763 -12.99 -4.17 -52.20
C LYS A 763 -12.72 -3.60 -53.60
N MET A 764 -11.47 -3.57 -54.07
CA MET A 764 -11.11 -3.11 -55.43
C MET A 764 -11.63 -4.04 -56.54
N ASN A 765 -11.66 -5.37 -56.32
CA ASN A 765 -12.24 -6.30 -57.30
C ASN A 765 -13.78 -6.27 -57.39
N LYS A 766 -14.48 -5.58 -56.46
CA LYS A 766 -15.93 -5.30 -56.56
C LYS A 766 -16.24 -3.97 -57.25
N THR A 767 -15.25 -3.09 -57.44
CA THR A 767 -15.43 -1.78 -58.13
C THR A 767 -15.09 -1.84 -59.62
N ILE A 768 -14.39 -2.89 -60.08
CA ILE A 768 -14.05 -3.10 -61.50
C ILE A 768 -15.19 -3.78 -62.29
N TYR A 769 -16.22 -4.32 -61.63
CA TYR A 769 -17.44 -4.83 -62.28
C TYR A 769 -18.59 -3.82 -62.38
N ARG A 770 -18.36 -2.53 -62.09
CA ARG A 770 -19.41 -1.46 -62.15
C ARG A 770 -19.08 -0.28 -63.05
N VAL A 771 -18.08 -0.38 -63.93
CA VAL A 771 -17.76 0.63 -64.97
C VAL A 771 -17.62 -0.04 -66.36
N GLN A 772 -18.41 -1.09 -66.62
CA GLN A 772 -18.57 -1.62 -67.98
C GLN A 772 -20.03 -1.87 -68.42
N TYR A 773 -21.02 -1.47 -67.62
CA TYR A 773 -22.36 -1.10 -68.09
C TYR A 773 -22.91 -0.04 -67.13
N GLY A 774 -23.07 1.18 -67.64
CA GLY A 774 -23.43 2.40 -66.90
C GLY A 774 -22.70 3.59 -67.48
#